data_AF-A0A831WRX5-F1
#
_entry.id   AF-A0A831WRX5-F1
#
_cell.length_a   1.000
_cell.length_b   1.000
_cell.length_c   1.000
_cell.angle_alpha   90.00
_cell.angle_beta   90.00
_cell.angle_gamma   90.00
#
_symmetry.space_group_name_H-M   'P 1'
#
loop_
_entity.id
_entity.type
_entity.pdbx_description
1 polymer ?
#
loop_
_entity_poly.entity_id
_entity_poly.type
_entity_poly.pdbx_seq_one_letter_code
_entity_poly.pdbx_strand_id
1 'polypeptide(L)'
;MTEEHKFRYDTLYRVIDETEEMRIVEGNFKDLFDRLKRINNLGIIPEFFEMAKYPKYEHHSGTIHQVNSLLEVVNEEIIPQKYRKPLQMASLFLHTGHLPFTYSTERALLLAGNLGDRSQDNKIKQYLKSRINKVLDKCDFDDERKQTIFSDMFSLRDYKLLYRYFSGEILVSKWGNLKSKISGLNDEDLKIVLKDLIDTENDGYRYLELADKADFVQRDALYFGTVRIDISPKHLYHGLSRYKPSFSISEERLIETNLDYLAERFYDDPDIVWFSKLYEKILASLLISKRFELDWLKDYDDAQFKRLISEGLSKDNTKVGLPPSWTGRAKKLLNKEIKFSKIFDLDNLFFQKGKDIIDIEYELIGRTESERGLLTYPFDNGILIDINYPRKNVFPPFDPEYRQISITLFQDNSNKKFIEVLKVVKNLTKYLSISHVKIIRESLGRELSWTKEVRIDPFDKHHIVNAIAKAVLSIENEGRKKLKFIKGFLNDVSRISTFGELWHNFENQFLWKENILHFIKEQQEDLKDLRVCQIFGHGLISLPTRLLQYKTTKKYLDEIYEKLKENISSADSKDDKGHFFEALCLIDKIRTKRGEFQFFINGMTVVDPQESKDKQDQNEFDIIELRINDAGKAECWIYACSIADDYRSENREQLTKLADHLYKVFPELIIRTRYLIPTDKSNGEWNPREEDGGRNYN
;
A
#
# COMPACT_ATOMS: atom_id res chain seq x y z
N MET A 1 -49.73 11.38 32.97
CA MET A 1 -48.84 12.38 32.33
C MET A 1 -48.16 11.65 31.20
N THR A 2 -48.49 11.99 29.95
CA THR A 2 -47.78 11.47 28.77
C THR A 2 -46.39 12.11 28.77
N GLU A 3 -45.34 11.30 28.93
CA GLU A 3 -43.97 11.78 28.78
C GLU A 3 -43.83 12.42 27.38
N GLU A 4 -43.35 13.66 27.36
CA GLU A 4 -43.13 14.40 26.12
C GLU A 4 -42.02 13.68 25.33
N HIS A 5 -42.38 13.07 24.20
CA HIS A 5 -41.45 12.34 23.35
C HIS A 5 -40.35 13.27 22.84
N LYS A 6 -39.12 13.08 23.31
CA LYS A 6 -37.97 13.92 22.94
C LYS A 6 -37.21 13.30 21.78
N PHE A 7 -36.92 14.13 20.79
CA PHE A 7 -36.21 13.72 19.59
C PHE A 7 -35.31 14.84 19.07
N ARG A 8 -34.32 14.49 18.24
CA ARG A 8 -33.44 15.41 17.52
C ARG A 8 -33.51 15.17 16.02
N TYR A 9 -33.33 16.23 15.23
CA TYR A 9 -33.24 16.11 13.78
C TYR A 9 -31.89 15.52 13.35
N ASP A 10 -31.91 14.64 12.37
CA ASP A 10 -30.73 14.04 11.77
C ASP A 10 -30.87 14.00 10.24
N THR A 11 -29.79 14.26 9.51
CA THR A 11 -29.82 14.35 8.04
C THR A 11 -29.98 13.00 7.35
N LEU A 12 -29.55 11.91 7.99
CA LEU A 12 -29.67 10.55 7.46
C LEU A 12 -31.01 9.93 7.84
N TYR A 13 -31.36 9.94 9.13
CA TYR A 13 -32.54 9.26 9.67
C TYR A 13 -33.77 10.15 9.82
N ARG A 14 -33.67 11.44 9.49
CA ARG A 14 -34.66 12.50 9.71
C ARG A 14 -34.84 12.85 11.18
N VAL A 15 -35.03 11.83 12.03
CA VAL A 15 -35.25 11.97 13.47
C VAL A 15 -34.53 10.85 14.21
N ILE A 16 -33.91 11.18 15.34
CA ILE A 16 -33.36 10.23 16.31
C ILE A 16 -34.01 10.49 17.67
N ASP A 17 -34.56 9.44 18.28
CA ASP A 17 -35.20 9.53 19.59
C ASP A 17 -34.17 9.65 20.71
N GLU A 18 -34.44 10.54 21.67
CA GLU A 18 -33.55 10.78 22.79
C GLU A 18 -33.87 9.88 23.97
N THR A 19 -32.98 8.94 24.27
CA THR A 19 -33.11 8.10 25.47
C THR A 19 -32.76 8.88 26.74
N GLU A 20 -33.16 8.35 27.90
CA GLU A 20 -32.74 8.91 29.19
C GLU A 20 -31.22 8.83 29.36
N GLU A 21 -30.62 7.69 29.00
CA GLU A 21 -29.18 7.46 29.04
C GLU A 21 -28.41 8.49 28.21
N MET A 22 -28.85 8.77 26.98
CA MET A 22 -28.27 9.81 26.12
C MET A 22 -28.23 11.16 26.83
N ARG A 23 -29.37 11.60 27.38
CA ARG A 23 -29.48 12.89 28.06
C ARG A 23 -28.59 12.98 29.30
N ILE A 24 -28.52 11.91 30.09
CA ILE A 24 -27.68 11.85 31.29
C ILE A 24 -26.20 11.89 30.90
N VAL A 25 -25.76 11.08 29.94
CA VAL A 25 -24.36 11.00 29.54
C VAL A 25 -23.91 12.30 28.87
N GLU A 26 -24.63 12.77 27.85
CA GLU A 26 -24.29 13.99 27.12
C GLU A 26 -24.32 15.22 28.05
N GLY A 27 -25.31 15.31 28.94
CA GLY A 27 -25.41 16.42 29.90
C GLY A 27 -24.26 16.47 30.91
N ASN A 28 -23.82 15.30 31.40
CA ASN A 28 -22.72 15.23 32.38
C ASN A 28 -21.32 15.39 31.77
N PHE A 29 -21.17 15.14 30.46
CA PHE A 29 -19.89 15.26 29.74
C PHE A 29 -19.97 16.21 28.55
N LYS A 30 -20.69 17.32 28.72
CA LYS A 30 -20.96 18.29 27.66
C LYS A 30 -19.73 18.68 26.85
N ASP A 31 -18.59 18.95 27.51
CA ASP A 31 -17.36 19.37 26.83
C ASP A 31 -16.83 18.31 25.85
N LEU A 32 -16.98 17.03 26.18
CA LEU A 32 -16.57 15.90 25.35
C LEU A 32 -17.39 15.84 24.06
N PHE A 33 -18.72 15.95 24.18
CA PHE A 33 -19.63 15.91 23.03
C PHE A 33 -19.59 17.19 22.21
N ASP A 34 -19.42 18.36 22.85
CA ASP A 34 -19.22 19.62 22.14
C ASP A 34 -17.93 19.61 21.33
N ARG A 35 -16.88 18.93 21.81
CA ARG A 35 -15.67 18.69 21.01
C ARG A 35 -15.96 17.83 19.78
N LEU A 36 -16.75 16.75 19.90
CA LEU A 36 -17.13 15.91 18.75
C LEU A 36 -17.93 16.66 17.68
N LYS A 37 -18.64 17.74 18.03
CA LYS A 37 -19.32 18.63 17.06
C LYS A 37 -18.35 19.43 16.18
N ARG A 38 -17.08 19.51 16.57
CA ARG A 38 -16.03 20.27 15.86
C ARG A 38 -14.91 19.40 15.30
N ILE A 39 -15.02 18.08 15.46
CA ILE A 39 -14.15 17.10 14.81
C ILE A 39 -14.91 16.51 13.63
N ASN A 40 -14.28 16.48 12.47
CA ASN A 40 -14.85 15.90 11.27
C ASN A 40 -14.78 14.38 11.31
N ASN A 41 -15.85 13.68 10.91
CA ASN A 41 -15.83 12.22 10.87
C ASN A 41 -14.82 11.67 9.85
N LEU A 42 -14.71 12.33 8.70
CA LEU A 42 -13.88 11.93 7.57
C LEU A 42 -12.41 12.39 7.71
N GLY A 43 -12.02 12.89 8.88
CA GLY A 43 -10.64 13.26 9.19
C GLY A 43 -10.09 14.32 8.23
N ILE A 44 -9.06 13.96 7.46
CA ILE A 44 -8.36 14.86 6.52
C ILE A 44 -8.97 14.93 5.12
N ILE A 45 -9.86 14.00 4.76
CA ILE A 45 -10.52 13.94 3.44
C ILE A 45 -11.17 15.28 3.02
N PRO A 46 -11.79 16.07 3.92
CA PRO A 46 -12.34 17.38 3.59
C PRO A 46 -11.34 18.39 3.02
N GLU A 47 -10.04 18.15 3.16
CA GLU A 47 -9.02 18.99 2.51
C GLU A 47 -9.06 18.82 0.98
N PHE A 48 -9.57 17.70 0.44
CA PHE A 48 -9.73 17.47 -1.00
C PHE A 48 -11.20 17.53 -1.45
N PHE A 49 -12.11 17.00 -0.64
CA PHE A 49 -13.55 17.00 -0.93
C PHE A 49 -14.28 17.92 0.04
N GLU A 50 -14.38 19.21 -0.29
CA GLU A 50 -14.89 20.22 0.63
C GLU A 50 -16.32 19.95 1.14
N MET A 51 -17.15 19.29 0.33
CA MET A 51 -18.52 18.90 0.68
C MET A 51 -18.59 17.73 1.66
N ALA A 52 -17.54 16.92 1.75
CA ALA A 52 -17.46 15.75 2.61
C ALA A 52 -17.18 16.16 4.07
N LYS A 53 -18.00 17.07 4.61
CA LYS A 53 -17.84 17.66 5.92
C LYS A 53 -19.06 17.42 6.77
N TYR A 54 -18.89 16.62 7.82
CA TYR A 54 -19.87 16.51 8.87
C TYR A 54 -19.22 16.16 10.21
N PRO A 55 -19.83 16.59 11.33
CA PRO A 55 -19.28 16.34 12.64
C PRO A 55 -19.29 14.86 13.02
N LYS A 56 -18.26 14.43 13.74
CA LYS A 56 -18.20 13.12 14.40
C LYS A 56 -19.40 12.89 15.32
N TYR A 57 -19.95 13.96 15.90
CA TYR A 57 -21.16 13.93 16.71
C TYR A 57 -22.41 13.43 15.96
N GLU A 58 -22.56 13.73 14.67
CA GLU A 58 -23.70 13.24 13.88
C GLU A 58 -23.61 11.73 13.69
N HIS A 59 -22.44 11.23 13.28
CA HIS A 59 -22.18 9.78 13.20
C HIS A 59 -22.38 9.11 14.56
N HIS A 60 -21.88 9.72 15.64
CA HIS A 60 -22.09 9.22 16.99
C HIS A 60 -23.58 9.07 17.34
N SER A 61 -24.40 10.08 17.05
CA SER A 61 -25.85 10.00 17.27
C SER A 61 -26.48 8.90 16.40
N GLY A 62 -26.04 8.78 15.15
CA GLY A 62 -26.49 7.75 14.22
C GLY A 62 -26.15 6.32 14.65
N THR A 63 -24.95 6.08 15.18
CA THR A 63 -24.57 4.77 15.74
C THR A 63 -25.45 4.41 16.93
N ILE A 64 -25.80 5.36 17.81
CA ILE A 64 -26.72 5.09 18.92
C ILE A 64 -28.11 4.76 18.39
N HIS A 65 -28.61 5.49 17.39
CA HIS A 65 -29.87 5.18 16.72
C HIS A 65 -29.87 3.73 16.19
N GLN A 66 -28.81 3.32 15.48
CA GLN A 66 -28.67 1.96 14.95
C GLN A 66 -28.64 0.90 16.06
N VAL A 67 -27.93 1.15 17.17
CA VAL A 67 -27.94 0.22 18.33
C VAL A 67 -29.33 0.14 18.98
N ASN A 68 -30.04 1.25 19.13
CA ASN A 68 -31.40 1.23 19.67
C ASN A 68 -32.35 0.47 18.72
N SER A 69 -32.29 0.73 17.41
CA SER A 69 -33.08 -0.01 16.43
C SER A 69 -32.75 -1.50 16.39
N LEU A 70 -31.47 -1.87 16.52
CA LEU A 70 -31.05 -3.26 16.68
C LEU A 70 -31.75 -3.90 17.90
N LEU A 71 -31.70 -3.21 19.05
CA LEU A 71 -32.34 -3.64 20.30
C LEU A 71 -33.88 -3.56 20.27
N GLU A 72 -34.50 -2.93 19.29
CA GLU A 72 -35.95 -3.01 19.10
C GLU A 72 -36.34 -4.21 18.23
N VAL A 73 -35.49 -4.58 17.27
CA VAL A 73 -35.75 -5.64 16.30
C VAL A 73 -35.44 -7.03 16.86
N VAL A 74 -34.34 -7.18 17.61
CA VAL A 74 -33.90 -8.50 18.12
C VAL A 74 -34.52 -8.82 19.48
N ASN A 75 -34.87 -10.09 19.71
CA ASN A 75 -35.43 -10.53 20.99
C ASN A 75 -34.35 -10.79 22.07
N GLU A 76 -34.77 -11.17 23.27
CA GLU A 76 -33.87 -11.49 24.40
C GLU A 76 -33.10 -12.82 24.23
N GLU A 77 -33.53 -13.69 23.32
CA GLU A 77 -32.80 -14.93 23.00
C GLU A 77 -31.51 -14.61 22.22
N ILE A 78 -31.56 -13.60 21.35
CA ILE A 78 -30.41 -13.11 20.59
C ILE A 78 -29.52 -12.22 21.46
N ILE A 79 -30.06 -11.17 22.06
CA ILE A 79 -29.32 -10.28 22.98
C ILE A 79 -29.99 -10.31 24.36
N PRO A 80 -29.49 -11.13 25.31
CA PRO A 80 -30.04 -11.22 26.66
C PRO A 80 -30.12 -9.87 27.36
N GLN A 81 -31.15 -9.68 28.19
CA GLN A 81 -31.45 -8.41 28.87
C GLN A 81 -30.24 -7.79 29.59
N LYS A 82 -29.40 -8.64 30.21
CA LYS A 82 -28.18 -8.20 30.91
C LYS A 82 -27.12 -7.54 30.02
N TYR A 83 -27.17 -7.74 28.70
CA TYR A 83 -26.21 -7.18 27.74
C TYR A 83 -26.77 -5.98 26.96
N ARG A 84 -28.09 -5.77 26.96
CA ARG A 84 -28.72 -4.70 26.18
C ARG A 84 -28.28 -3.32 26.66
N LYS A 85 -28.33 -3.09 27.97
CA LYS A 85 -27.92 -1.80 28.57
C LYS A 85 -26.41 -1.55 28.45
N PRO A 86 -25.52 -2.53 28.71
CA PRO A 86 -24.11 -2.40 28.37
C PRO A 86 -23.83 -2.03 26.90
N LEU A 87 -24.53 -2.64 25.95
CA LEU A 87 -24.35 -2.32 24.53
C LEU A 87 -24.76 -0.87 24.19
N GLN A 88 -25.85 -0.37 24.79
CA GLN A 88 -26.24 1.04 24.69
C GLN A 88 -25.20 1.98 25.30
N MET A 89 -24.63 1.59 26.45
CA MET A 89 -23.55 2.36 27.08
C MET A 89 -22.27 2.36 26.22
N ALA A 90 -21.96 1.27 25.54
CA ALA A 90 -20.82 1.19 24.65
C ALA A 90 -20.98 2.15 23.46
N SER A 91 -22.16 2.22 22.83
CA SER A 91 -22.41 3.14 21.71
C SER A 91 -22.34 4.62 22.12
N LEU A 92 -22.77 4.94 23.34
CA LEU A 92 -22.65 6.29 23.93
C LEU A 92 -21.20 6.77 24.11
N PHE A 93 -20.25 5.86 24.25
CA PHE A 93 -18.84 6.20 24.44
C PHE A 93 -17.97 5.94 23.22
N LEU A 94 -18.42 5.11 22.26
CA LEU A 94 -17.64 4.60 21.14
C LEU A 94 -16.72 5.66 20.51
N HIS A 95 -17.28 6.80 20.11
CA HIS A 95 -16.57 7.83 19.34
C HIS A 95 -15.86 8.89 20.18
N THR A 96 -15.98 8.84 21.51
CA THR A 96 -15.49 9.91 22.40
C THR A 96 -13.97 10.01 22.49
N GLY A 97 -13.26 8.92 22.19
CA GLY A 97 -11.81 8.83 22.22
C GLY A 97 -11.10 9.30 20.95
N HIS A 98 -11.83 9.74 19.92
CA HIS A 98 -11.19 10.20 18.68
C HIS A 98 -10.37 11.48 18.87
N LEU A 99 -9.23 11.51 18.19
CA LEU A 99 -8.34 12.67 18.12
C LEU A 99 -8.70 13.57 16.92
N PRO A 100 -8.20 14.82 16.86
CA PRO A 100 -8.39 15.69 15.71
C PRO A 100 -7.86 15.01 14.45
N PHE A 101 -8.56 15.12 13.32
CA PHE A 101 -8.25 14.37 12.09
C PHE A 101 -8.25 12.83 12.24
N THR A 102 -8.88 12.32 13.30
CA THR A 102 -9.21 10.91 13.55
C THR A 102 -8.05 9.95 13.30
N TYR A 103 -8.23 9.00 12.37
CA TYR A 103 -7.32 7.89 12.13
C TYR A 103 -5.91 8.31 11.72
N SER A 104 -5.75 9.44 11.02
CA SER A 104 -4.43 9.95 10.63
C SER A 104 -3.61 10.40 11.85
N THR A 105 -4.25 11.03 12.83
CA THR A 105 -3.58 11.45 14.08
C THR A 105 -3.33 10.26 15.01
N GLU A 106 -4.27 9.32 15.09
CA GLU A 106 -4.11 8.09 15.88
C GLU A 106 -2.95 7.23 15.35
N ARG A 107 -2.85 7.09 14.03
CA ARG A 107 -1.72 6.42 13.38
C ARG A 107 -0.41 7.16 13.59
N ALA A 108 -0.39 8.49 13.48
CA ALA A 108 0.80 9.30 13.77
C ALA A 108 1.28 9.16 15.22
N LEU A 109 0.35 9.02 16.17
CA LEU A 109 0.67 8.82 17.59
C LEU A 109 1.33 7.47 17.84
N LEU A 110 0.83 6.40 17.23
CA LEU A 110 1.46 5.07 17.29
C LEU A 110 2.81 5.06 16.57
N LEU A 111 2.90 5.71 15.40
CA LEU A 111 4.14 5.88 14.66
C LEU A 111 5.20 6.57 15.53
N ALA A 112 4.85 7.70 16.17
CA ALA A 112 5.71 8.41 17.11
C ALA A 112 6.15 7.53 18.30
N GLY A 113 5.28 6.64 18.78
CA GLY A 113 5.62 5.65 19.81
C GLY A 113 6.74 4.69 19.39
N ASN A 114 6.91 4.43 18.10
CA ASN A 114 7.92 3.51 17.59
C ASN A 114 9.19 4.19 17.05
N LEU A 115 9.28 5.52 17.09
CA LEU A 115 10.49 6.24 16.72
C LEU A 115 11.51 6.24 17.86
N GLY A 116 12.80 6.18 17.52
CA GLY A 116 13.90 6.11 18.48
C GLY A 116 14.42 4.69 18.70
N ASP A 117 15.13 4.48 19.81
CA ASP A 117 15.74 3.21 20.17
C ASP A 117 14.68 2.15 20.50
N ARG A 118 14.71 1.00 19.82
CA ARG A 118 13.81 -0.12 20.05
C ARG A 118 13.89 -0.69 21.46
N SER A 119 15.06 -0.66 22.08
CA SER A 119 15.30 -1.22 23.40
C SER A 119 14.68 -0.39 24.52
N GLN A 120 14.24 0.84 24.22
CA GLN A 120 13.69 1.77 25.21
C GLN A 120 12.38 2.39 24.74
N ASP A 121 11.31 2.19 25.52
CA ASP A 121 10.04 2.87 25.25
C ASP A 121 10.21 4.40 25.41
N ASN A 122 9.95 5.14 24.33
CA ASN A 122 9.95 6.60 24.39
C ASN A 122 8.71 7.14 25.14
N LYS A 123 8.68 8.45 25.43
CA LYS A 123 7.59 9.10 26.19
C LYS A 123 6.19 8.85 25.59
N ILE A 124 6.09 8.74 24.27
CA ILE A 124 4.83 8.54 23.54
C ILE A 124 4.35 7.09 23.71
N LYS A 125 5.27 6.13 23.56
CA LYS A 125 4.98 4.71 23.78
C LYS A 125 4.56 4.43 25.21
N GLN A 126 5.24 5.03 26.19
CA GLN A 126 4.86 4.94 27.61
C GLN A 126 3.47 5.53 27.86
N TYR A 127 3.18 6.71 27.31
CA TYR A 127 1.86 7.34 27.39
C TYR A 127 0.75 6.45 26.81
N LEU A 128 0.97 5.86 25.64
CA LEU A 128 0.03 4.94 24.99
C LEU A 128 -0.19 3.68 25.83
N LYS A 129 0.89 2.99 26.21
CA LYS A 129 0.83 1.77 27.03
C LYS A 129 0.08 2.00 28.34
N SER A 130 0.36 3.11 29.04
CA SER A 130 -0.32 3.47 30.28
C SER A 130 -1.84 3.57 30.10
N ARG A 131 -2.31 4.22 29.02
CA ARG A 131 -3.74 4.41 28.76
C ARG A 131 -4.44 3.13 28.36
N ILE A 132 -3.81 2.34 27.51
CA ILE A 132 -4.34 1.06 27.06
C ILE A 132 -4.44 0.09 28.25
N ASN A 133 -3.40 0.02 29.09
CA ASN A 133 -3.41 -0.83 30.29
C ASN A 133 -4.55 -0.50 31.25
N LYS A 134 -4.89 0.79 31.45
CA LYS A 134 -6.04 1.18 32.29
C LYS A 134 -7.36 0.52 31.84
N VAL A 135 -7.51 0.26 30.54
CA VAL A 135 -8.67 -0.43 29.98
C VAL A 135 -8.50 -1.94 30.06
N LEU A 136 -7.36 -2.48 29.61
CA LEU A 136 -7.08 -3.92 29.61
C LEU A 136 -7.18 -4.53 31.01
N ASP A 137 -6.74 -3.81 32.04
CA ASP A 137 -6.78 -4.24 33.44
C ASP A 137 -8.21 -4.34 34.00
N LYS A 138 -9.21 -3.80 33.31
CA LYS A 138 -10.64 -3.93 33.65
C LYS A 138 -11.35 -5.02 32.85
N CYS A 139 -10.73 -5.56 31.81
CA CYS A 139 -11.32 -6.58 30.93
C CYS A 139 -11.00 -8.03 31.36
N ASP A 140 -10.14 -8.21 32.37
CA ASP A 140 -9.61 -9.50 32.81
C ASP A 140 -8.99 -10.34 31.67
N PHE A 141 -8.24 -9.68 30.79
CA PHE A 141 -7.43 -10.39 29.79
C PHE A 141 -6.15 -10.95 30.43
N ASP A 142 -5.75 -12.15 29.99
CA ASP A 142 -4.44 -12.71 30.33
C ASP A 142 -3.30 -11.94 29.65
N ASP A 143 -2.07 -12.18 30.13
CA ASP A 143 -0.88 -11.47 29.65
C ASP A 143 -0.57 -11.74 28.18
N GLU A 144 -0.89 -12.94 27.67
CA GLU A 144 -0.68 -13.31 26.27
C GLU A 144 -1.58 -12.48 25.34
N ARG A 145 -2.86 -12.34 25.69
CA ARG A 145 -3.81 -11.50 24.97
C ARG A 145 -3.44 -10.03 25.04
N LYS A 146 -3.02 -9.52 26.21
CA LYS A 146 -2.51 -8.14 26.35
C LYS A 146 -1.29 -7.89 25.45
N GLN A 147 -0.35 -8.83 25.41
CA GLN A 147 0.83 -8.72 24.54
C GLN A 147 0.46 -8.73 23.05
N THR A 148 -0.49 -9.58 22.66
CA THR A 148 -1.01 -9.63 21.27
C THR A 148 -1.61 -8.28 20.86
N ILE A 149 -2.49 -7.71 21.70
CA ILE A 149 -3.09 -6.39 21.47
C ILE A 149 -2.02 -5.31 21.30
N PHE A 150 -1.02 -5.28 22.18
CA PHE A 150 0.08 -4.32 22.05
C PHE A 150 0.88 -4.52 20.78
N SER A 151 1.18 -5.76 20.41
CA SER A 151 1.90 -6.11 19.19
C SER A 151 1.15 -5.65 17.94
N ASP A 152 -0.13 -5.98 17.82
CA ASP A 152 -0.96 -5.60 16.67
C ASP A 152 -1.14 -4.08 16.58
N MET A 153 -1.35 -3.39 17.70
CA MET A 153 -1.53 -1.94 17.72
C MET A 153 -0.23 -1.17 17.41
N PHE A 154 0.89 -1.53 18.04
CA PHE A 154 2.18 -0.87 17.77
C PHE A 154 2.81 -1.31 16.45
N SER A 155 2.45 -2.46 15.89
CA SER A 155 2.78 -2.77 14.49
C SER A 155 1.90 -2.01 13.49
N LEU A 156 1.04 -1.09 13.96
CA LEU A 156 0.10 -0.27 13.19
C LEU A 156 -0.91 -1.09 12.37
N ARG A 157 -1.14 -2.35 12.74
CA ARG A 157 -2.17 -3.21 12.12
C ARG A 157 -3.55 -2.76 12.55
N ASP A 158 -3.70 -2.60 13.86
CA ASP A 158 -4.97 -2.27 14.50
C ASP A 158 -5.01 -0.80 14.94
N TYR A 159 -4.33 0.08 14.20
CA TYR A 159 -4.25 1.50 14.55
C TYR A 159 -5.63 2.17 14.64
N LYS A 160 -6.61 1.71 13.83
CA LYS A 160 -7.99 2.20 13.86
C LYS A 160 -8.75 1.82 15.14
N LEU A 161 -8.22 0.93 15.98
CA LEU A 161 -8.83 0.59 17.27
C LEU A 161 -8.37 1.53 18.41
N LEU A 162 -7.35 2.38 18.19
CA LEU A 162 -6.78 3.19 19.27
C LEU A 162 -7.81 4.12 19.93
N TYR A 163 -8.72 4.73 19.15
CA TYR A 163 -9.75 5.61 19.70
C TYR A 163 -10.66 4.87 20.69
N ARG A 164 -10.95 3.58 20.47
CA ARG A 164 -11.80 2.76 21.36
C ARG A 164 -11.15 2.55 22.72
N TYR A 165 -9.82 2.42 22.77
CA TYR A 165 -9.07 2.42 24.02
C TYR A 165 -9.12 3.77 24.74
N PHE A 166 -9.08 4.89 24.01
CA PHE A 166 -9.25 6.21 24.61
C PHE A 166 -10.68 6.43 25.11
N SER A 167 -11.69 5.98 24.37
CA SER A 167 -13.10 5.97 24.81
C SER A 167 -13.27 5.14 26.09
N GLY A 168 -12.68 3.95 26.13
CA GLY A 168 -12.66 3.09 27.32
C GLY A 168 -11.96 3.74 28.51
N GLU A 169 -10.84 4.43 28.31
CA GLU A 169 -10.13 5.13 29.39
C GLU A 169 -10.96 6.27 29.98
N ILE A 170 -11.65 7.04 29.12
CA ILE A 170 -12.61 8.06 29.55
C ILE A 170 -13.70 7.39 30.40
N LEU A 171 -14.29 6.30 29.92
CA LEU A 171 -15.34 5.58 30.64
C LEU A 171 -14.87 5.08 32.01
N VAL A 172 -13.71 4.42 32.09
CA VAL A 172 -13.11 3.95 33.35
C VAL A 172 -12.96 5.09 34.35
N SER A 173 -12.50 6.26 33.90
CA SER A 173 -12.32 7.43 34.77
C SER A 173 -13.64 8.05 35.26
N LYS A 174 -14.75 7.82 34.55
CA LYS A 174 -16.07 8.42 34.82
C LYS A 174 -17.10 7.44 35.36
N TRP A 175 -16.80 6.14 35.39
CA TRP A 175 -17.77 5.08 35.70
C TRP A 175 -18.48 5.28 37.04
N GLY A 176 -17.74 5.64 38.10
CA GLY A 176 -18.31 5.82 39.43
C GLY A 176 -19.42 6.89 39.49
N ASN A 177 -19.29 7.97 38.70
CA ASN A 177 -20.32 9.01 38.60
C ASN A 177 -21.50 8.52 37.76
N LEU A 178 -21.23 7.81 36.66
CA LEU A 178 -22.26 7.31 35.74
C LEU A 178 -23.18 6.27 36.35
N LYS A 179 -22.61 5.24 37.00
CA LYS A 179 -23.38 4.16 37.61
C LYS A 179 -24.37 4.66 38.67
N SER A 180 -24.07 5.80 39.30
CA SER A 180 -24.93 6.42 40.31
C SER A 180 -26.13 7.17 39.72
N LYS A 181 -26.07 7.52 38.42
CA LYS A 181 -27.07 8.35 37.74
C LYS A 181 -27.96 7.58 36.80
N ILE A 182 -27.48 6.47 36.25
CA ILE A 182 -28.23 5.63 35.32
C ILE A 182 -28.73 4.40 36.07
N SER A 183 -30.05 4.25 36.15
CA SER A 183 -30.69 3.10 36.80
C SER A 183 -30.30 1.78 36.12
N GLY A 184 -30.02 0.75 36.92
CA GLY A 184 -29.72 -0.60 36.43
C GLY A 184 -28.28 -0.85 35.96
N LEU A 185 -27.36 0.09 36.16
CA LEU A 185 -25.92 -0.13 35.97
C LEU A 185 -25.24 -0.55 37.28
N ASN A 186 -24.34 -1.52 37.22
CA ASN A 186 -23.53 -2.03 38.33
C ASN A 186 -22.03 -2.07 37.97
N ASP A 187 -21.15 -2.45 38.91
CA ASP A 187 -19.71 -2.48 38.64
C ASP A 187 -19.27 -3.56 37.64
N GLU A 188 -20.01 -4.66 37.51
CA GLU A 188 -19.73 -5.73 36.55
C GLU A 188 -20.04 -5.30 35.11
N ASP A 189 -21.00 -4.40 34.92
CA ASP A 189 -21.36 -3.89 33.59
C ASP A 189 -20.21 -3.13 32.94
N LEU A 190 -19.33 -2.47 33.71
CA LEU A 190 -18.15 -1.78 33.16
C LEU A 190 -17.31 -2.74 32.32
N LYS A 191 -17.07 -3.96 32.82
CA LYS A 191 -16.28 -4.95 32.11
C LYS A 191 -16.94 -5.36 30.79
N ILE A 192 -18.28 -5.49 30.78
CA ILE A 192 -19.05 -5.82 29.57
C ILE A 192 -18.91 -4.69 28.56
N VAL A 193 -19.19 -3.45 28.97
CA VAL A 193 -19.09 -2.26 28.09
C VAL A 193 -17.68 -2.12 27.49
N LEU A 194 -16.64 -2.33 28.29
CA LEU A 194 -15.27 -2.26 27.79
C LEU A 194 -14.97 -3.37 26.78
N LYS A 195 -15.44 -4.60 27.00
CA LYS A 195 -15.29 -5.68 26.01
C LYS A 195 -16.06 -5.38 24.73
N ASP A 196 -17.28 -4.82 24.82
CA ASP A 196 -18.05 -4.38 23.65
C ASP A 196 -17.30 -3.29 22.87
N LEU A 197 -16.48 -2.47 23.55
CA LEU A 197 -15.67 -1.43 22.88
C LEU A 197 -14.42 -1.99 22.20
N ILE A 198 -13.65 -2.87 22.85
CA ILE A 198 -12.26 -3.19 22.44
C ILE A 198 -11.98 -4.66 22.08
N ASP A 199 -12.87 -5.60 22.42
CA ASP A 199 -12.62 -7.03 22.22
C ASP A 199 -13.24 -7.53 20.92
N THR A 200 -12.44 -7.66 19.86
CA THR A 200 -12.91 -8.08 18.52
C THR A 200 -13.51 -9.49 18.48
N GLU A 201 -13.30 -10.30 19.53
CA GLU A 201 -13.87 -11.64 19.66
C GLU A 201 -15.21 -11.65 20.39
N ASN A 202 -15.57 -10.55 21.07
CA ASN A 202 -16.82 -10.40 21.80
C ASN A 202 -18.00 -10.14 20.85
N ASP A 203 -19.16 -10.77 21.12
CA ASP A 203 -20.36 -10.57 20.29
C ASP A 203 -20.91 -9.13 20.38
N GLY A 204 -20.83 -8.48 21.55
CA GLY A 204 -21.18 -7.07 21.73
C GLY A 204 -20.33 -6.12 20.90
N TYR A 205 -19.03 -6.39 20.75
CA TYR A 205 -18.17 -5.66 19.82
C TYR A 205 -18.69 -5.77 18.39
N ARG A 206 -19.06 -6.99 17.96
CA ARG A 206 -19.56 -7.23 16.60
C ARG A 206 -20.91 -6.54 16.37
N TYR A 207 -21.83 -6.57 17.34
CA TYR A 207 -23.08 -5.81 17.26
C TYR A 207 -22.82 -4.31 17.12
N LEU A 208 -21.88 -3.77 17.90
CA LEU A 208 -21.51 -2.37 17.85
C LEU A 208 -20.87 -1.99 16.50
N GLU A 209 -19.96 -2.82 15.99
CA GLU A 209 -19.31 -2.65 14.69
C GLU A 209 -20.34 -2.65 13.54
N LEU A 210 -21.34 -3.53 13.58
CA LEU A 210 -22.42 -3.58 12.59
C LEU A 210 -23.25 -2.31 12.60
N ALA A 211 -23.64 -1.84 13.79
CA ALA A 211 -24.38 -0.58 13.95
C ALA A 211 -23.57 0.64 13.48
N ASP A 212 -22.27 0.66 13.80
CA ASP A 212 -21.36 1.71 13.37
C ASP A 212 -21.23 1.75 11.85
N LYS A 213 -21.01 0.58 11.22
CA LYS A 213 -20.92 0.41 9.77
C LYS A 213 -22.22 0.76 9.05
N ALA A 214 -23.37 0.40 9.63
CA ALA A 214 -24.67 0.75 9.07
C ALA A 214 -24.89 2.27 8.98
N ASP A 215 -24.37 3.04 9.94
CA ASP A 215 -24.43 4.50 9.89
C ASP A 215 -23.36 5.08 8.96
N PHE A 216 -22.06 4.84 9.23
CA PHE A 216 -21.00 5.60 8.55
C PHE A 216 -21.01 5.37 7.04
N VAL A 217 -21.31 4.16 6.56
CA VAL A 217 -21.33 3.89 5.11
C VAL A 217 -22.40 4.75 4.41
N GLN A 218 -23.59 4.86 5.00
CA GLN A 218 -24.68 5.62 4.40
C GLN A 218 -24.53 7.13 4.62
N ARG A 219 -23.97 7.52 5.77
CA ARG A 219 -23.68 8.92 6.09
C ARG A 219 -22.55 9.47 5.24
N ASP A 220 -21.48 8.70 5.07
CA ASP A 220 -20.37 9.07 4.20
C ASP A 220 -20.85 9.20 2.75
N ALA A 221 -21.64 8.25 2.24
CA ALA A 221 -22.24 8.35 0.92
C ALA A 221 -23.09 9.64 0.74
N LEU A 222 -23.86 10.02 1.77
CA LEU A 222 -24.64 11.26 1.77
C LEU A 222 -23.72 12.50 1.66
N TYR A 223 -22.66 12.58 2.46
CA TYR A 223 -21.77 13.74 2.48
C TYR A 223 -20.75 13.76 1.33
N PHE A 224 -20.45 12.63 0.71
CA PHE A 224 -19.77 12.57 -0.58
C PHE A 224 -20.69 12.95 -1.76
N GLY A 225 -22.01 13.04 -1.53
CA GLY A 225 -22.99 13.34 -2.58
C GLY A 225 -23.12 12.20 -3.60
N THR A 226 -23.02 10.95 -3.16
CA THR A 226 -23.04 9.77 -4.01
C THR A 226 -24.17 8.79 -3.66
N VAL A 227 -24.14 7.59 -4.24
CA VAL A 227 -25.16 6.56 -4.09
C VAL A 227 -25.27 6.11 -2.63
N ARG A 228 -26.47 6.31 -2.06
CA ARG A 228 -26.86 5.84 -0.74
C ARG A 228 -27.88 4.72 -0.88
N ILE A 229 -27.78 3.73 0.00
CA ILE A 229 -28.73 2.62 0.09
C ILE A 229 -29.52 2.79 1.40
N ASP A 230 -30.80 3.07 1.28
CA ASP A 230 -31.69 3.17 2.43
C ASP A 230 -32.23 1.78 2.79
N ILE A 231 -31.83 1.27 3.95
CA ILE A 231 -32.22 -0.06 4.45
C ILE A 231 -32.95 0.12 5.77
N SER A 232 -34.20 -0.34 5.82
CA SER A 232 -34.98 -0.38 7.06
C SER A 232 -34.23 -1.19 8.13
N PRO A 233 -34.08 -0.70 9.37
CA PRO A 233 -33.47 -1.47 10.47
C PRO A 233 -34.14 -2.82 10.69
N LYS A 234 -35.46 -2.91 10.43
CA LYS A 234 -36.18 -4.18 10.48
C LYS A 234 -35.64 -5.18 9.47
N HIS A 235 -35.32 -4.78 8.25
CA HIS A 235 -34.72 -5.70 7.27
C HIS A 235 -33.26 -5.98 7.62
N LEU A 236 -32.51 -4.94 8.01
CA LEU A 236 -31.09 -5.01 8.30
C LEU A 236 -30.76 -6.00 9.44
N TYR A 237 -31.59 -5.99 10.49
CA TYR A 237 -31.36 -6.75 11.72
C TYR A 237 -32.24 -8.00 11.84
N HIS A 238 -33.17 -8.23 10.91
CA HIS A 238 -33.98 -9.44 10.90
C HIS A 238 -33.12 -10.66 10.55
N GLY A 239 -33.24 -11.72 11.35
CA GLY A 239 -32.47 -12.95 11.17
C GLY A 239 -31.07 -12.93 11.77
N LEU A 240 -30.72 -11.91 12.56
CA LEU A 240 -29.46 -11.90 13.33
C LEU A 240 -29.34 -13.11 14.25
N SER A 241 -28.17 -13.75 14.25
CA SER A 241 -27.81 -14.80 15.20
C SER A 241 -27.22 -14.23 16.48
N ARG A 242 -27.33 -15.01 17.57
CA ARG A 242 -26.66 -14.72 18.85
C ARG A 242 -25.14 -14.79 18.74
N TYR A 243 -24.63 -15.79 18.04
CA TYR A 243 -23.20 -16.04 17.87
C TYR A 243 -22.74 -15.53 16.53
N LYS A 244 -21.68 -14.72 16.51
CA LYS A 244 -21.11 -14.11 15.27
C LYS A 244 -22.17 -13.33 14.48
N PRO A 245 -22.71 -12.24 15.05
CA PRO A 245 -23.71 -11.44 14.36
C PRO A 245 -23.14 -10.89 13.04
N SER A 246 -23.99 -10.92 12.03
CA SER A 246 -23.78 -10.43 10.66
C SER A 246 -25.12 -9.90 10.14
N PHE A 247 -25.13 -9.01 9.15
CA PHE A 247 -26.41 -8.60 8.56
C PHE A 247 -27.08 -9.80 7.86
N SER A 248 -28.36 -9.68 7.51
CA SER A 248 -28.97 -10.65 6.61
C SER A 248 -28.18 -10.73 5.29
N ILE A 249 -28.09 -11.93 4.71
CA ILE A 249 -27.17 -12.28 3.61
C ILE A 249 -27.23 -11.28 2.42
N SER A 250 -28.40 -10.72 2.13
CA SER A 250 -28.58 -9.71 1.08
C SER A 250 -28.08 -8.31 1.47
N GLU A 251 -28.39 -7.85 2.67
CA GLU A 251 -28.13 -6.49 3.15
C GLU A 251 -26.66 -6.27 3.50
N GLU A 252 -25.98 -7.29 4.04
CA GLU A 252 -24.54 -7.23 4.30
C GLU A 252 -23.79 -6.90 3.02
N ARG A 253 -24.10 -7.65 1.96
CA ARG A 253 -23.47 -7.49 0.66
C ARG A 253 -23.74 -6.10 0.07
N LEU A 254 -24.92 -5.52 0.29
CA LEU A 254 -25.24 -4.17 -0.18
C LEU A 254 -24.40 -3.10 0.53
N ILE A 255 -24.31 -3.16 1.86
CA ILE A 255 -23.49 -2.21 2.64
C ILE A 255 -22.01 -2.40 2.32
N GLU A 256 -21.54 -3.64 2.19
CA GLU A 256 -20.15 -3.94 1.81
C GLU A 256 -19.80 -3.45 0.41
N THR A 257 -20.68 -3.69 -0.56
CA THR A 257 -20.45 -3.19 -1.93
C THR A 257 -20.43 -1.66 -1.95
N ASN A 258 -21.27 -1.00 -1.16
CA ASN A 258 -21.22 0.46 -1.06
C ASN A 258 -19.93 0.94 -0.38
N LEU A 259 -19.48 0.26 0.66
CA LEU A 259 -18.19 0.57 1.31
C LEU A 259 -17.01 0.38 0.35
N ASP A 260 -16.99 -0.70 -0.44
CA ASP A 260 -15.95 -0.94 -1.45
C ASP A 260 -15.97 0.16 -2.52
N TYR A 261 -17.15 0.58 -2.97
CA TYR A 261 -17.31 1.72 -3.88
C TYR A 261 -16.79 3.04 -3.27
N LEU A 262 -17.13 3.34 -2.01
CA LEU A 262 -16.64 4.53 -1.32
C LEU A 262 -15.12 4.48 -1.12
N ALA A 263 -14.58 3.30 -0.84
CA ALA A 263 -13.15 3.09 -0.68
C ALA A 263 -12.40 3.36 -1.99
N GLU A 264 -12.79 2.68 -3.07
CA GLU A 264 -12.18 2.86 -4.40
C GLU A 264 -12.28 4.31 -4.88
N ARG A 265 -13.43 4.97 -4.65
CA ARG A 265 -13.71 6.30 -5.18
C ARG A 265 -13.13 7.43 -4.35
N PHE A 266 -13.07 7.29 -3.02
CA PHE A 266 -12.74 8.39 -2.12
C PHE A 266 -11.65 8.02 -1.10
N TYR A 267 -11.81 6.95 -0.32
CA TYR A 267 -10.86 6.70 0.78
C TYR A 267 -9.46 6.32 0.30
N ASP A 268 -9.38 5.56 -0.78
CA ASP A 268 -8.14 5.04 -1.37
C ASP A 268 -7.68 5.93 -2.55
N ASP A 269 -8.25 7.13 -2.72
CA ASP A 269 -7.80 8.12 -3.70
C ASP A 269 -6.31 8.43 -3.44
N PRO A 270 -5.43 8.33 -4.46
CA PRO A 270 -4.00 8.58 -4.28
C PRO A 270 -3.68 9.94 -3.64
N ASP A 271 -4.46 10.97 -3.94
CA ASP A 271 -4.27 12.32 -3.40
C ASP A 271 -4.56 12.39 -1.89
N ILE A 272 -5.54 11.61 -1.41
CA ILE A 272 -5.81 11.47 0.03
C ILE A 272 -4.75 10.61 0.71
N VAL A 273 -4.37 9.49 0.09
CA VAL A 273 -3.43 8.54 0.67
C VAL A 273 -2.07 9.22 0.92
N TRP A 274 -1.46 9.84 -0.10
CA TRP A 274 -0.15 10.48 0.09
C TRP A 274 -0.23 11.62 1.11
N PHE A 275 -1.32 12.39 1.10
CA PHE A 275 -1.51 13.49 2.04
C PHE A 275 -1.60 12.98 3.49
N SER A 276 -2.35 11.90 3.74
CA SER A 276 -2.41 11.25 5.06
C SER A 276 -1.04 10.79 5.51
N LYS A 277 -0.29 10.09 4.65
CA LYS A 277 1.03 9.56 5.03
C LYS A 277 2.05 10.64 5.28
N LEU A 278 2.03 11.73 4.51
CA LEU A 278 2.91 12.86 4.78
C LEU A 278 2.52 13.59 6.06
N TYR A 279 1.22 13.77 6.31
CA TYR A 279 0.70 14.32 7.57
C TYR A 279 1.14 13.47 8.78
N GLU A 280 0.98 12.14 8.70
CA GLU A 280 1.35 11.20 9.76
C GLU A 280 2.82 11.34 10.14
N LYS A 281 3.72 11.46 9.16
CA LYS A 281 5.17 11.61 9.37
C LYS A 281 5.55 12.96 9.96
N ILE A 282 4.90 14.04 9.51
CA ILE A 282 5.09 15.40 10.06
C ILE A 282 4.61 15.43 11.52
N LEU A 283 3.41 14.89 11.79
CA LEU A 283 2.85 14.93 13.13
C LEU A 283 3.63 14.03 14.09
N ALA A 284 4.03 12.82 13.67
CA ALA A 284 4.86 11.96 14.49
C ALA A 284 6.16 12.66 14.93
N SER A 285 6.75 13.44 14.02
CA SER A 285 7.93 14.25 14.27
C SER A 285 7.68 15.40 15.27
N LEU A 286 6.50 16.04 15.20
CA LEU A 286 6.09 17.05 16.18
C LEU A 286 5.83 16.42 17.56
N LEU A 287 5.18 15.27 17.63
CA LEU A 287 4.80 14.59 18.88
C LEU A 287 6.01 14.21 19.74
N ILE A 288 7.09 13.72 19.12
CA ILE A 288 8.31 13.36 19.87
C ILE A 288 9.08 14.57 20.39
N SER A 289 8.77 15.79 19.93
CA SER A 289 9.38 17.02 20.43
C SER A 289 9.12 17.22 21.92
N LYS A 290 10.14 17.69 22.66
CA LYS A 290 10.00 18.08 24.09
C LYS A 290 9.02 19.23 24.30
N ARG A 291 8.73 20.00 23.25
CA ARG A 291 7.83 21.17 23.28
C ARG A 291 6.37 20.83 23.00
N PHE A 292 6.07 19.57 22.65
CA PHE A 292 4.70 19.14 22.37
C PHE A 292 4.04 18.60 23.64
N GLU A 293 2.91 19.19 24.02
CA GLU A 293 2.08 18.75 25.15
C GLU A 293 1.00 17.78 24.66
N LEU A 294 0.93 16.59 25.27
CA LEU A 294 0.00 15.54 24.81
C LEU A 294 -1.47 15.86 25.08
N ASP A 295 -1.76 16.74 26.04
CA ASP A 295 -3.12 17.17 26.34
C ASP A 295 -3.74 17.98 25.19
N TRP A 296 -2.92 18.59 24.32
CA TRP A 296 -3.43 19.25 23.10
C TRP A 296 -4.18 18.28 22.18
N LEU A 297 -3.80 17.00 22.13
CA LEU A 297 -4.52 15.99 21.33
C LEU A 297 -5.95 15.76 21.85
N LYS A 298 -6.16 15.92 23.15
CA LYS A 298 -7.43 15.63 23.84
C LYS A 298 -8.34 16.84 23.88
N ASP A 299 -7.75 18.02 24.02
CA ASP A 299 -8.49 19.24 24.29
C ASP A 299 -8.89 19.96 23.00
N TYR A 300 -8.15 19.75 21.92
CA TYR A 300 -8.31 20.54 20.70
C TYR A 300 -9.30 19.82 19.76
N ASP A 301 -10.01 20.62 18.96
CA ASP A 301 -10.74 20.18 17.77
C ASP A 301 -9.86 20.30 16.50
N ASP A 302 -10.40 19.97 15.32
CA ASP A 302 -9.64 19.97 14.07
C ASP A 302 -9.09 21.36 13.72
N ALA A 303 -9.88 22.42 13.89
CA ALA A 303 -9.47 23.78 13.53
C ALA A 303 -8.41 24.33 14.49
N GLN A 304 -8.56 24.08 15.78
CA GLN A 304 -7.57 24.42 16.79
C GLN A 304 -6.27 23.63 16.58
N PHE A 305 -6.38 22.33 16.31
CA PHE A 305 -5.21 21.47 16.10
C PHE A 305 -4.46 21.82 14.82
N LYS A 306 -5.18 22.15 13.73
CA LYS A 306 -4.60 22.65 12.47
C LYS A 306 -3.69 23.86 12.73
N ARG A 307 -4.20 24.88 13.42
CA ARG A 307 -3.43 26.10 13.78
C ARG A 307 -2.24 25.79 14.68
N LEU A 308 -2.40 24.89 15.64
CA LEU A 308 -1.30 24.45 16.49
C LEU A 308 -0.14 23.87 15.68
N ILE A 309 -0.42 22.92 14.79
CA ILE A 309 0.65 22.21 14.06
C ILE A 309 1.21 23.02 12.88
N SER A 310 0.43 23.90 12.25
CA SER A 310 0.88 24.69 11.09
C SER A 310 1.46 26.06 11.46
N GLU A 311 0.97 26.68 12.53
CA GLU A 311 1.34 28.06 12.91
C GLU A 311 2.04 28.12 14.28
N GLY A 312 1.98 27.05 15.08
CA GLY A 312 2.51 27.05 16.44
C GLY A 312 1.69 27.93 17.37
N LEU A 313 0.36 27.97 17.19
CA LEU A 313 -0.56 28.74 18.03
C LEU A 313 -1.43 27.81 18.88
N SER A 314 -1.49 28.05 20.18
CA SER A 314 -2.41 27.36 21.10
C SER A 314 -3.87 27.77 20.84
N LYS A 315 -4.82 27.11 21.50
CA LYS A 315 -6.26 27.46 21.45
C LYS A 315 -6.54 28.92 21.86
N ASP A 316 -5.72 29.49 22.74
CA ASP A 316 -5.81 30.87 23.22
C ASP A 316 -4.99 31.85 22.36
N ASN A 317 -4.56 31.42 21.17
CA ASN A 317 -3.72 32.15 20.22
C ASN A 317 -2.34 32.56 20.79
N THR A 318 -1.85 31.86 21.81
CA THR A 318 -0.48 32.07 22.32
C THR A 318 0.51 31.27 21.49
N LYS A 319 1.66 31.88 21.15
CA LYS A 319 2.70 31.21 20.37
C LYS A 319 3.40 30.17 21.22
N VAL A 320 3.37 28.91 20.77
CA VAL A 320 4.06 27.79 21.40
C VAL A 320 5.37 27.48 20.68
N GLY A 321 6.36 26.98 21.40
CA GLY A 321 7.71 26.76 20.88
C GLY A 321 7.89 25.48 20.06
N LEU A 322 6.93 25.12 19.20
CA LEU A 322 7.05 23.95 18.34
C LEU A 322 8.20 24.10 17.31
N PRO A 323 8.85 23.01 16.89
CA PRO A 323 9.99 23.08 15.95
C PRO A 323 9.61 23.74 14.61
N PRO A 324 10.22 24.89 14.24
CA PRO A 324 9.83 25.65 13.05
C PRO A 324 9.93 24.90 11.73
N SER A 325 10.88 23.97 11.61
CA SER A 325 11.05 23.15 10.40
C SER A 325 9.84 22.25 10.16
N TRP A 326 9.27 21.66 11.22
CA TRP A 326 8.12 20.76 11.13
C TRP A 326 6.80 21.50 11.04
N THR A 327 6.65 22.61 11.77
CA THR A 327 5.45 23.46 11.61
C THR A 327 5.39 24.07 10.21
N GLY A 328 6.53 24.48 9.66
CA GLY A 328 6.63 24.95 8.27
C GLY A 328 6.23 23.87 7.25
N ARG A 329 6.62 22.61 7.47
CA ARG A 329 6.20 21.47 6.63
C ARG A 329 4.71 21.18 6.74
N ALA A 330 4.15 21.20 7.95
CA ALA A 330 2.71 21.06 8.18
C ALA A 330 1.92 22.15 7.45
N LYS A 331 2.38 23.41 7.55
CA LYS A 331 1.78 24.53 6.85
C LYS A 331 1.78 24.35 5.33
N LYS A 332 2.93 23.98 4.75
CA LYS A 332 3.03 23.71 3.30
C LYS A 332 2.10 22.58 2.86
N LEU A 333 2.00 21.50 3.63
CA LEU A 333 1.08 20.39 3.36
C LEU A 333 -0.38 20.87 3.37
N LEU A 334 -0.82 21.52 4.45
CA LEU A 334 -2.20 21.97 4.62
C LEU A 334 -2.60 23.11 3.67
N ASN A 335 -1.62 23.85 3.15
CA ASN A 335 -1.80 24.82 2.06
C ASN A 335 -1.75 24.20 0.66
N LYS A 336 -1.56 22.88 0.55
CA LYS A 336 -1.41 22.14 -0.72
C LYS A 336 -0.23 22.61 -1.58
N GLU A 337 0.82 23.13 -0.95
CA GLU A 337 2.07 23.56 -1.61
C GLU A 337 3.01 22.37 -1.92
N ILE A 338 2.70 21.19 -1.37
CA ILE A 338 3.40 19.93 -1.63
C ILE A 338 2.44 19.01 -2.36
N LYS A 339 2.91 18.33 -3.40
CA LYS A 339 2.12 17.30 -4.10
C LYS A 339 3.00 16.12 -4.43
N PHE A 340 2.48 14.93 -4.13
CA PHE A 340 3.08 13.66 -4.53
C PHE A 340 2.24 13.02 -5.62
N SER A 341 2.89 12.23 -6.47
CA SER A 341 2.23 11.41 -7.49
C SER A 341 2.58 9.94 -7.27
N LYS A 342 1.58 9.07 -7.38
CA LYS A 342 1.77 7.62 -7.26
C LYS A 342 2.61 7.10 -8.41
N ILE A 343 3.67 6.36 -8.08
CA ILE A 343 4.53 5.68 -9.05
C ILE A 343 3.97 4.28 -9.29
N PHE A 344 3.94 3.45 -8.24
CA PHE A 344 3.37 2.10 -8.31
C PHE A 344 2.69 1.71 -7.00
N ASP A 345 1.88 0.66 -7.08
CA ASP A 345 1.23 0.02 -5.95
C ASP A 345 1.39 -1.50 -6.07
N LEU A 346 1.87 -2.13 -5.00
CA LEU A 346 2.23 -3.54 -4.98
C LEU A 346 1.55 -4.22 -3.81
N ASP A 347 0.54 -5.04 -4.12
CA ASP A 347 -0.13 -5.88 -3.13
C ASP A 347 0.54 -7.25 -3.00
N ASN A 348 0.25 -7.95 -1.91
CA ASN A 348 0.66 -9.35 -1.71
C ASN A 348 2.19 -9.57 -1.62
N LEU A 349 2.92 -8.60 -1.05
CA LEU A 349 4.32 -8.80 -0.69
C LEU A 349 4.42 -9.53 0.65
N PHE A 350 5.39 -10.42 0.81
CA PHE A 350 5.55 -11.21 2.02
C PHE A 350 6.80 -10.81 2.80
N PHE A 351 6.60 -10.39 4.04
CA PHE A 351 7.66 -10.02 4.98
C PHE A 351 7.56 -10.88 6.24
N GLN A 352 8.68 -11.10 6.92
CA GLN A 352 8.70 -11.79 8.21
C GLN A 352 7.84 -11.06 9.23
N LYS A 353 7.09 -11.80 10.06
CA LYS A 353 6.25 -11.24 11.13
C LYS A 353 7.02 -10.40 12.14
N GLY A 354 8.31 -10.68 12.32
CA GLY A 354 9.20 -9.87 13.15
C GLY A 354 9.47 -8.45 12.64
N LYS A 355 9.27 -8.18 11.34
CA LYS A 355 9.54 -6.85 10.73
C LYS A 355 8.30 -5.98 10.71
N ASP A 356 8.21 -4.98 11.59
CA ASP A 356 7.12 -3.99 11.59
C ASP A 356 7.16 -3.06 10.37
N ILE A 357 6.12 -2.24 10.20
CA ILE A 357 6.00 -1.33 9.04
C ILE A 357 7.21 -0.41 8.91
N ILE A 358 7.79 0.01 10.04
CA ILE A 358 8.92 0.93 10.06
C ILE A 358 10.20 0.21 9.64
N ASP A 359 10.39 -1.06 10.01
CA ASP A 359 11.51 -1.88 9.50
C ASP A 359 11.47 -1.94 7.99
N ILE A 360 10.29 -2.28 7.46
CA ILE A 360 10.10 -2.45 6.03
C ILE A 360 10.38 -1.11 5.34
N GLU A 361 9.80 -0.02 5.85
CA GLU A 361 10.02 1.31 5.30
C GLU A 361 11.51 1.69 5.28
N TYR A 362 12.23 1.48 6.38
CA TYR A 362 13.66 1.78 6.50
C TYR A 362 14.51 0.95 5.56
N GLU A 363 14.23 -0.35 5.49
CA GLU A 363 14.87 -1.26 4.56
C GLU A 363 14.71 -0.80 3.11
N LEU A 364 13.51 -0.36 2.73
CA LEU A 364 13.24 0.09 1.37
C LEU A 364 13.93 1.40 1.01
N ILE A 365 14.06 2.34 1.95
CA ILE A 365 14.82 3.58 1.75
C ILE A 365 16.33 3.42 2.01
N GLY A 366 16.80 2.20 2.29
CA GLY A 366 18.22 1.91 2.51
C GLY A 366 18.80 2.51 3.79
N ARG A 367 17.96 2.69 4.83
CA ARG A 367 18.38 3.12 6.16
C ARG A 367 18.45 1.93 7.11
N THR A 368 19.34 2.02 8.08
CA THR A 368 19.55 1.02 9.13
C THR A 368 18.68 1.30 10.34
N GLU A 369 18.51 0.29 11.20
CA GLU A 369 17.77 0.43 12.45
C GLU A 369 18.35 1.51 13.38
N SER A 370 19.68 1.68 13.38
CA SER A 370 20.36 2.72 14.16
C SER A 370 20.00 4.15 13.74
N GLU A 371 19.44 4.31 12.53
CA GLU A 371 18.99 5.57 11.99
C GLU A 371 17.49 5.82 12.22
N ARG A 372 16.81 4.95 13.02
CA ARG A 372 15.40 5.09 13.42
C ARG A 372 15.18 6.39 14.18
N GLY A 373 14.96 7.45 13.42
CA GLY A 373 14.76 8.80 13.89
C GLY A 373 13.58 9.44 13.20
N LEU A 374 13.64 10.76 13.06
CA LEU A 374 12.64 11.52 12.35
C LEU A 374 12.54 11.04 10.90
N LEU A 375 11.31 10.85 10.41
CA LEU A 375 11.02 10.42 9.04
C LEU A 375 11.19 11.59 8.06
N THR A 376 12.42 12.09 7.91
CA THR A 376 12.75 13.25 7.06
C THR A 376 12.88 12.90 5.59
N TYR A 377 13.04 11.62 5.27
CA TYR A 377 13.29 11.15 3.90
C TYR A 377 12.28 11.65 2.86
N PRO A 378 10.97 11.90 3.15
CA PRO A 378 10.08 12.44 2.13
C PRO A 378 10.48 13.81 1.62
N PHE A 379 11.12 14.62 2.47
CA PHE A 379 11.59 15.94 2.12
C PHE A 379 13.02 15.91 1.56
N ASP A 380 13.86 15.01 2.07
CA ASP A 380 15.27 14.92 1.68
C ASP A 380 15.43 14.21 0.31
N ASN A 381 14.66 13.13 0.11
CA ASN A 381 14.78 12.22 -1.01
C ASN A 381 13.65 12.40 -2.05
N GLY A 382 12.56 13.10 -1.71
CA GLY A 382 11.45 13.33 -2.63
C GLY A 382 10.64 12.07 -2.95
N ILE A 383 10.68 11.06 -2.08
CA ILE A 383 9.88 9.84 -2.18
C ILE A 383 9.05 9.64 -0.93
N LEU A 384 7.88 9.03 -1.04
CA LEU A 384 7.03 8.70 0.10
C LEU A 384 6.54 7.27 -0.08
N ILE A 385 6.70 6.46 0.96
CA ILE A 385 6.26 5.05 0.97
C ILE A 385 5.06 4.93 1.89
N ASP A 386 4.00 4.32 1.37
CA ASP A 386 2.91 3.78 2.18
C ASP A 386 3.04 2.27 2.28
N ILE A 387 2.79 1.75 3.48
CA ILE A 387 2.88 0.34 3.79
C ILE A 387 1.69 -0.02 4.67
N ASN A 388 0.86 -0.93 4.17
CA ASN A 388 -0.39 -1.32 4.80
C ASN A 388 -0.52 -2.84 4.91
N TYR A 389 -1.28 -3.28 5.91
CA TYR A 389 -1.77 -4.65 5.94
C TYR A 389 -3.02 -4.74 5.07
N PRO A 390 -3.09 -5.70 4.14
CA PRO A 390 -4.24 -5.87 3.26
C PRO A 390 -5.51 -6.20 4.07
N ARG A 391 -6.66 -5.66 3.64
CA ARG A 391 -7.95 -5.83 4.35
C ARG A 391 -8.43 -7.29 4.37
N LYS A 392 -8.05 -8.09 3.38
CA LYS A 392 -8.31 -9.54 3.30
C LYS A 392 -7.03 -10.23 2.86
N ASN A 393 -6.65 -11.29 3.56
CA ASN A 393 -5.60 -12.19 3.07
C ASN A 393 -6.16 -12.90 1.84
N VAL A 394 -5.80 -12.44 0.65
CA VAL A 394 -6.23 -13.06 -0.61
C VAL A 394 -5.57 -14.43 -0.75
N PHE A 395 -4.35 -14.58 -0.20
CA PHE A 395 -3.62 -15.82 -0.12
C PHE A 395 -3.01 -15.97 1.28
N PRO A 396 -3.27 -17.07 2.02
CA PRO A 396 -2.53 -17.31 3.24
C PRO A 396 -1.03 -17.44 2.92
N PRO A 397 -0.14 -16.86 3.74
CA PRO A 397 1.29 -17.08 3.55
C PRO A 397 1.57 -18.58 3.67
N PHE A 398 2.45 -19.10 2.82
CA PHE A 398 2.80 -20.53 2.84
C PHE A 398 3.56 -20.92 4.12
N ASP A 399 4.27 -19.96 4.71
CA ASP A 399 4.96 -20.10 5.98
C ASP A 399 4.31 -19.18 7.03
N PRO A 400 3.90 -19.72 8.21
CA PRO A 400 3.31 -18.94 9.28
C PRO A 400 4.22 -17.83 9.84
N GLU A 401 5.53 -17.83 9.58
CA GLU A 401 6.45 -16.77 9.98
C GLU A 401 6.38 -15.51 9.10
N TYR A 402 5.60 -15.54 8.01
CA TYR A 402 5.42 -14.41 7.11
C TYR A 402 4.05 -13.78 7.23
N ARG A 403 3.97 -12.54 6.75
CA ARG A 403 2.75 -11.78 6.65
C ARG A 403 2.69 -11.01 5.34
N GLN A 404 1.47 -10.86 4.85
CA GLN A 404 1.16 -10.13 3.65
C GLN A 404 1.15 -8.63 3.92
N ILE A 405 1.74 -7.86 3.01
CA ILE A 405 1.89 -6.40 3.06
C ILE A 405 1.62 -5.84 1.67
N SER A 406 1.02 -4.65 1.62
CA SER A 406 0.89 -3.83 0.42
C SER A 406 1.81 -2.61 0.53
N ILE A 407 2.46 -2.24 -0.57
CA ILE A 407 3.42 -1.14 -0.65
C ILE A 407 3.10 -0.23 -1.82
N THR A 408 2.88 1.05 -1.53
CA THR A 408 2.67 2.08 -2.52
C THR A 408 3.83 3.07 -2.48
N LEU A 409 4.44 3.36 -3.64
CA LEU A 409 5.50 4.36 -3.77
C LEU A 409 4.95 5.62 -4.43
N PHE A 410 5.27 6.77 -3.84
CA PHE A 410 4.98 8.10 -4.38
C PHE A 410 6.26 8.90 -4.57
N GLN A 411 6.23 9.88 -5.49
CA GLN A 411 7.32 10.82 -5.73
C GLN A 411 6.82 12.27 -5.64
N ASP A 412 7.62 13.15 -5.05
CA ASP A 412 7.37 14.59 -4.97
C ASP A 412 7.43 15.21 -6.36
N ASN A 413 6.39 15.94 -6.75
CA ASN A 413 6.32 16.58 -8.06
C ASN A 413 7.31 17.74 -8.24
N SER A 414 7.79 18.33 -7.15
CA SER A 414 8.75 19.44 -7.15
C SER A 414 10.20 18.99 -6.95
N ASN A 415 10.42 17.78 -6.44
CA ASN A 415 11.73 17.23 -6.09
C ASN A 415 11.86 15.80 -6.64
N LYS A 416 11.75 15.68 -7.97
CA LYS A 416 11.85 14.39 -8.65
C LYS A 416 13.29 13.91 -8.67
N LYS A 417 13.56 12.82 -7.94
CA LYS A 417 14.84 12.12 -7.92
C LYS A 417 14.65 10.68 -8.37
N PHE A 418 14.98 10.37 -9.62
CA PHE A 418 14.79 9.03 -10.19
C PHE A 418 15.67 7.98 -9.51
N ILE A 419 16.87 8.37 -9.06
CA ILE A 419 17.77 7.51 -8.29
C ILE A 419 17.11 6.93 -7.02
N GLU A 420 16.27 7.73 -6.34
CA GLU A 420 15.61 7.28 -5.11
C GLU A 420 14.51 6.24 -5.41
N VAL A 421 13.82 6.38 -6.56
CA VAL A 421 12.90 5.35 -7.06
C VAL A 421 13.64 4.06 -7.37
N LEU A 422 14.78 4.12 -8.08
CA LEU A 422 15.58 2.93 -8.41
C LEU A 422 16.15 2.23 -7.16
N LYS A 423 16.53 2.98 -6.12
CA LYS A 423 16.97 2.40 -4.85
C LYS A 423 15.85 1.60 -4.17
N VAL A 424 14.62 2.14 -4.14
CA VAL A 424 13.46 1.41 -3.61
C VAL A 424 13.21 0.14 -4.41
N VAL A 425 13.24 0.20 -5.75
CA VAL A 425 13.07 -0.99 -6.61
C VAL A 425 14.20 -2.01 -6.35
N LYS A 426 15.46 -1.59 -6.25
CA LYS A 426 16.60 -2.43 -5.89
C LYS A 426 16.35 -3.17 -4.57
N ASN A 427 15.92 -2.47 -3.54
CA ASN A 427 15.66 -3.04 -2.22
C ASN A 427 14.42 -3.95 -2.19
N LEU A 428 13.44 -3.69 -3.07
CA LEU A 428 12.27 -4.55 -3.25
C LEU A 428 12.58 -5.86 -3.96
N THR A 429 13.64 -5.96 -4.79
CA THR A 429 13.87 -7.12 -5.68
C THR A 429 13.80 -8.50 -5.01
N LYS A 430 14.10 -8.60 -3.72
CA LYS A 430 14.00 -9.83 -2.92
C LYS A 430 12.57 -10.23 -2.49
N TYR A 431 11.58 -9.36 -2.73
CA TYR A 431 10.17 -9.53 -2.36
C TYR A 431 9.20 -9.52 -3.56
N LEU A 432 9.69 -9.20 -4.77
CA LEU A 432 8.86 -9.10 -5.97
C LEU A 432 8.53 -10.45 -6.62
N SER A 433 7.25 -10.70 -6.85
CA SER A 433 6.79 -11.74 -7.77
C SER A 433 6.94 -11.28 -9.24
N ILE A 434 6.71 -12.18 -10.19
CA ILE A 434 6.68 -11.84 -11.62
C ILE A 434 5.62 -10.76 -11.93
N SER A 435 4.44 -10.83 -11.30
CA SER A 435 3.40 -9.82 -11.48
C SER A 435 3.82 -8.46 -10.92
N HIS A 436 4.54 -8.43 -9.79
CA HIS A 436 5.07 -7.17 -9.24
C HIS A 436 6.10 -6.53 -10.17
N VAL A 437 7.00 -7.33 -10.77
CA VAL A 437 7.98 -6.82 -11.76
C VAL A 437 7.26 -6.21 -12.97
N LYS A 438 6.18 -6.83 -13.44
CA LYS A 438 5.36 -6.27 -14.52
C LYS A 438 4.77 -4.90 -14.14
N ILE A 439 4.14 -4.79 -12.96
CA ILE A 439 3.58 -3.53 -12.47
C ILE A 439 4.66 -2.44 -12.38
N ILE A 440 5.85 -2.78 -11.89
CA ILE A 440 6.98 -1.84 -11.82
C ILE A 440 7.42 -1.41 -13.22
N ARG A 441 7.54 -2.33 -14.19
CA ARG A 441 7.90 -1.99 -15.58
C ARG A 441 6.92 -1.00 -16.20
N GLU A 442 5.62 -1.29 -16.10
CA GLU A 442 4.57 -0.42 -16.64
C GLU A 442 4.59 0.95 -15.95
N SER A 443 4.76 0.96 -14.63
CA SER A 443 4.79 2.19 -13.83
C SER A 443 6.01 3.06 -14.12
N LEU A 444 7.21 2.46 -14.21
CA LEU A 444 8.41 3.19 -14.61
C LEU A 444 8.33 3.62 -16.08
N GLY A 445 7.75 2.81 -16.97
CA GLY A 445 7.48 3.19 -18.34
C GLY A 445 6.59 4.43 -18.44
N ARG A 446 5.51 4.50 -17.66
CA ARG A 446 4.68 5.72 -17.53
C ARG A 446 5.48 6.91 -17.02
N GLU A 447 6.41 6.70 -16.09
CA GLU A 447 7.28 7.78 -15.61
C GLU A 447 8.25 8.30 -16.67
N LEU A 448 8.71 7.45 -17.58
CA LEU A 448 9.59 7.83 -18.69
C LEU A 448 8.82 8.43 -19.89
N SER A 449 7.53 8.14 -20.02
CA SER A 449 6.69 8.57 -21.15
C SER A 449 6.23 10.03 -21.03
N TRP A 450 6.29 10.78 -22.14
CA TRP A 450 5.77 12.16 -22.22
C TRP A 450 4.24 12.26 -22.21
N THR A 451 3.53 11.17 -22.49
CA THR A 451 2.06 11.12 -22.42
C THR A 451 1.55 10.57 -21.08
N LYS A 452 2.45 10.03 -20.24
CA LYS A 452 2.14 9.24 -19.04
C LYS A 452 1.36 7.94 -19.29
N GLU A 453 1.15 7.58 -20.55
CA GLU A 453 0.53 6.33 -20.97
C GLU A 453 1.52 5.48 -21.77
N VAL A 454 1.58 4.20 -21.45
CA VAL A 454 2.42 3.22 -22.15
C VAL A 454 1.67 1.91 -22.34
N ARG A 455 2.01 1.21 -23.42
CA ARG A 455 1.71 -0.20 -23.58
C ARG A 455 3.01 -0.99 -23.48
N ILE A 456 2.98 -2.07 -22.71
CA ILE A 456 4.01 -3.10 -22.71
C ILE A 456 3.29 -4.37 -23.06
N ASP A 457 3.71 -5.04 -24.13
CA ASP A 457 2.93 -6.12 -24.70
C ASP A 457 2.69 -7.27 -23.69
N PRO A 458 1.48 -7.87 -23.71
CA PRO A 458 1.19 -9.04 -22.91
C PRO A 458 2.19 -10.17 -23.20
N PHE A 459 2.43 -10.97 -22.17
CA PHE A 459 3.41 -12.03 -22.17
C PHE A 459 3.35 -13.00 -23.38
N ASP A 460 2.15 -13.40 -23.80
CA ASP A 460 1.90 -14.33 -24.91
C ASP A 460 2.13 -13.70 -26.29
N LYS A 461 2.19 -12.37 -26.34
CA LYS A 461 2.34 -11.58 -27.59
C LYS A 461 3.70 -10.90 -27.72
N HIS A 462 4.47 -10.82 -26.65
CA HIS A 462 5.77 -10.17 -26.68
C HIS A 462 6.79 -10.98 -27.51
N HIS A 463 7.20 -10.41 -28.64
CA HIS A 463 8.13 -11.03 -29.60
C HIS A 463 9.48 -11.42 -29.01
N ILE A 464 10.06 -10.61 -28.10
CA ILE A 464 11.30 -10.94 -27.39
C ILE A 464 11.14 -12.23 -26.57
N VAL A 465 10.04 -12.36 -25.83
CA VAL A 465 9.74 -13.58 -25.05
C VAL A 465 9.58 -14.78 -25.98
N ASN A 466 8.88 -14.61 -27.10
CA ASN A 466 8.71 -15.65 -28.11
C ASN A 466 10.04 -16.07 -28.76
N ALA A 467 10.92 -15.12 -29.05
CA ALA A 467 12.26 -15.39 -29.59
C ALA A 467 13.12 -16.18 -28.58
N ILE A 468 13.13 -15.77 -27.32
CA ILE A 468 13.80 -16.51 -26.23
C ILE A 468 13.19 -17.92 -26.09
N ALA A 469 11.87 -18.04 -26.12
CA ALA A 469 11.18 -19.32 -26.00
C ALA A 469 11.54 -20.29 -27.15
N LYS A 470 11.58 -19.80 -28.40
CA LYS A 470 12.02 -20.58 -29.56
C LYS A 470 13.49 -21.03 -29.43
N ALA A 471 14.36 -20.17 -28.89
CA ALA A 471 15.76 -20.55 -28.61
C ALA A 471 15.84 -21.64 -27.53
N VAL A 472 15.15 -21.47 -26.40
CA VAL A 472 15.11 -22.46 -25.31
C VAL A 472 14.52 -23.79 -25.80
N LEU A 473 13.42 -23.76 -26.55
CA LEU A 473 12.79 -24.95 -27.12
C LEU A 473 13.75 -25.72 -28.04
N SER A 474 14.55 -24.99 -28.82
CA SER A 474 15.56 -25.62 -29.68
C SER A 474 16.64 -26.31 -28.84
N ILE A 475 17.15 -25.66 -27.78
CA ILE A 475 18.10 -26.27 -26.84
C ILE A 475 17.50 -27.51 -26.17
N GLU A 476 16.24 -27.45 -25.74
CA GLU A 476 15.54 -28.57 -25.08
C GLU A 476 15.28 -29.76 -26.01
N ASN A 477 15.38 -29.58 -27.33
CA ASN A 477 15.25 -30.65 -28.32
C ASN A 477 16.60 -31.22 -28.80
N GLU A 478 17.73 -30.67 -28.35
CA GLU A 478 19.06 -31.04 -28.84
C GLU A 478 19.73 -32.18 -28.04
N GLY A 479 19.92 -33.32 -28.72
CA GLY A 479 20.91 -34.35 -28.38
C GLY A 479 21.03 -34.68 -26.88
N ARG A 480 22.21 -34.39 -26.29
CA ARG A 480 22.55 -34.72 -24.89
C ARG A 480 21.84 -33.83 -23.85
N LYS A 481 21.32 -32.68 -24.26
CA LYS A 481 20.66 -31.65 -23.43
C LYS A 481 19.14 -31.77 -23.42
N LYS A 482 18.58 -32.71 -24.20
CA LYS A 482 17.15 -32.95 -24.28
C LYS A 482 16.48 -33.01 -22.91
N LEU A 483 15.51 -32.12 -22.67
CA LEU A 483 14.71 -32.02 -21.43
C LEU A 483 15.51 -31.77 -20.14
N LYS A 484 16.64 -31.06 -20.25
CA LYS A 484 17.56 -30.80 -19.13
C LYS A 484 17.91 -29.33 -18.93
N PHE A 485 17.68 -28.46 -19.90
CA PHE A 485 18.17 -27.08 -19.84
C PHE A 485 17.47 -26.28 -18.74
N ILE A 486 16.14 -26.18 -18.79
CA ILE A 486 15.30 -25.48 -17.80
C ILE A 486 15.51 -26.08 -16.42
N LYS A 487 15.51 -27.42 -16.33
CA LYS A 487 15.76 -28.14 -15.06
C LYS A 487 17.13 -27.80 -14.49
N GLY A 488 18.16 -27.72 -15.32
CA GLY A 488 19.51 -27.34 -14.92
C GLY A 488 19.55 -25.91 -14.40
N PHE A 489 18.96 -24.98 -15.15
CA PHE A 489 18.90 -23.57 -14.78
C PHE A 489 18.26 -23.38 -13.40
N LEU A 490 17.08 -23.97 -13.18
CA LEU A 490 16.36 -23.83 -11.92
C LEU A 490 17.13 -24.45 -10.74
N ASN A 491 17.81 -25.58 -10.96
CA ASN A 491 18.69 -26.17 -9.95
C ASN A 491 19.86 -25.24 -9.60
N ASP A 492 20.51 -24.66 -10.60
CA ASP A 492 21.67 -23.78 -10.38
C ASP A 492 21.28 -22.45 -9.74
N VAL A 493 20.12 -21.88 -10.11
CA VAL A 493 19.53 -20.73 -9.40
C VAL A 493 19.30 -21.09 -7.93
N SER A 494 18.67 -22.24 -7.64
CA SER A 494 18.34 -22.67 -6.26
C SER A 494 19.55 -22.96 -5.35
N ARG A 495 20.76 -23.07 -5.92
CA ARG A 495 22.01 -23.42 -5.21
C ARG A 495 22.87 -22.21 -4.86
N ILE A 496 22.50 -21.01 -5.29
CA ILE A 496 23.29 -19.78 -5.02
C ILE A 496 23.22 -19.49 -3.52
N SER A 497 24.25 -19.84 -2.76
CA SER A 497 24.25 -19.90 -1.28
C SER A 497 24.14 -18.58 -0.53
N THR A 498 24.26 -17.42 -1.19
CA THR A 498 23.94 -16.09 -0.63
C THR A 498 22.43 -15.82 -0.54
N PHE A 499 21.64 -16.90 -0.60
CA PHE A 499 20.20 -16.98 -0.79
C PHE A 499 19.34 -16.51 0.39
N GLY A 500 19.88 -15.94 1.47
CA GLY A 500 19.03 -15.37 2.53
C GLY A 500 18.01 -14.35 2.00
N GLU A 501 18.29 -13.73 0.85
CA GLU A 501 17.42 -12.76 0.17
C GLU A 501 16.58 -13.37 -0.96
N LEU A 502 16.96 -14.50 -1.52
CA LEU A 502 16.19 -15.19 -2.56
C LEU A 502 15.17 -16.16 -1.95
N TRP A 503 15.46 -16.67 -0.74
CA TRP A 503 14.63 -17.59 0.00
C TRP A 503 13.25 -17.00 0.33
N HIS A 504 13.11 -15.70 0.56
CA HIS A 504 11.82 -15.10 1.00
C HIS A 504 10.76 -14.97 -0.10
N ASN A 505 11.18 -14.68 -1.33
CA ASN A 505 10.29 -14.62 -2.48
C ASN A 505 9.94 -16.02 -3.00
N PHE A 506 10.94 -16.90 -2.95
CA PHE A 506 10.79 -18.25 -3.43
C PHE A 506 10.17 -19.17 -2.39
N GLU A 507 10.32 -19.02 -1.07
CA GLU A 507 9.63 -19.82 -0.02
C GLU A 507 8.11 -19.75 -0.15
N ASN A 508 7.57 -18.56 -0.42
CA ASN A 508 6.15 -18.37 -0.70
C ASN A 508 5.72 -19.00 -2.04
N GLN A 509 6.66 -19.56 -2.81
CA GLN A 509 6.40 -20.42 -3.96
C GLN A 509 7.30 -21.69 -3.93
N PHE A 510 7.83 -22.18 -2.79
CA PHE A 510 8.86 -23.26 -2.74
C PHE A 510 8.45 -24.50 -1.94
N LEU A 511 7.14 -24.74 -1.81
CA LEU A 511 6.65 -26.12 -2.04
C LEU A 511 7.10 -26.66 -3.42
N TRP A 512 7.66 -25.81 -4.29
CA TRP A 512 8.09 -26.12 -5.64
C TRP A 512 9.57 -26.46 -5.86
N LYS A 513 10.49 -26.54 -4.90
CA LYS A 513 11.79 -27.17 -5.27
C LYS A 513 11.56 -28.63 -5.66
N GLU A 514 10.89 -29.34 -4.77
CA GLU A 514 10.44 -30.70 -5.03
C GLU A 514 9.28 -30.69 -6.01
N ASN A 515 8.27 -29.80 -5.91
CA ASN A 515 7.16 -29.79 -6.86
C ASN A 515 7.49 -29.27 -8.27
N ILE A 516 8.44 -28.36 -8.53
CA ILE A 516 8.93 -28.03 -9.89
C ILE A 516 9.80 -29.16 -10.39
N LEU A 517 10.70 -29.73 -9.59
CA LEU A 517 11.50 -30.87 -10.05
C LEU A 517 10.63 -32.11 -10.30
N HIS A 518 9.55 -32.28 -9.53
CA HIS A 518 8.53 -33.30 -9.66
C HIS A 518 7.59 -32.99 -10.81
N PHE A 519 7.07 -31.76 -10.95
CA PHE A 519 6.25 -31.31 -12.08
C PHE A 519 7.04 -31.37 -13.39
N ILE A 520 8.31 -30.93 -13.43
CA ILE A 520 9.20 -31.11 -14.59
C ILE A 520 9.44 -32.60 -14.87
N LYS A 521 9.42 -33.47 -13.84
CA LYS A 521 9.56 -34.91 -14.02
C LYS A 521 8.25 -35.58 -14.48
N GLU A 522 7.10 -35.09 -14.06
CA GLU A 522 5.77 -35.58 -14.46
C GLU A 522 5.30 -35.02 -15.81
N GLN A 523 5.60 -33.75 -16.07
CA GLN A 523 5.30 -32.98 -17.28
C GLN A 523 6.54 -32.85 -18.19
N GLN A 524 7.42 -33.86 -18.15
CA GLN A 524 8.67 -33.83 -18.90
C GLN A 524 8.44 -33.77 -20.43
N GLU A 525 7.29 -34.28 -20.88
CA GLU A 525 6.85 -34.18 -22.28
C GLU A 525 6.36 -32.76 -22.63
N ASP A 526 5.79 -32.01 -21.69
CA ASP A 526 5.29 -30.64 -21.88
C ASP A 526 6.42 -29.61 -22.05
N LEU A 527 7.65 -29.94 -21.63
CA LEU A 527 8.83 -29.12 -21.91
C LEU A 527 9.14 -28.98 -23.42
N LYS A 528 8.51 -29.79 -24.28
CA LYS A 528 8.52 -29.64 -25.74
C LYS A 528 7.46 -28.64 -26.25
N ASP A 529 6.59 -28.15 -25.37
CA ASP A 529 5.59 -27.13 -25.69
C ASP A 529 6.24 -25.75 -25.64
N LEU A 530 6.05 -24.99 -26.72
CA LEU A 530 6.47 -23.59 -26.81
C LEU A 530 5.87 -22.76 -25.66
N ARG A 531 4.65 -23.06 -25.20
CA ARG A 531 4.01 -22.35 -24.09
C ARG A 531 4.80 -22.43 -22.79
N VAL A 532 5.36 -23.60 -22.48
CA VAL A 532 6.20 -23.77 -21.30
C VAL A 532 7.49 -22.98 -21.44
N CYS A 533 8.10 -22.99 -22.63
CA CYS A 533 9.30 -22.19 -22.92
C CYS A 533 9.03 -20.68 -22.90
N GLN A 534 7.84 -20.24 -23.31
CA GLN A 534 7.40 -18.85 -23.14
C GLN A 534 7.36 -18.52 -21.65
N ILE A 535 6.68 -19.33 -20.82
CA ILE A 535 6.54 -19.06 -19.38
C ILE A 535 7.92 -18.94 -18.73
N PHE A 536 8.82 -19.86 -19.11
CA PHE A 536 10.22 -19.81 -18.70
C PHE A 536 10.92 -18.52 -19.16
N GLY A 537 10.81 -18.14 -20.43
CA GLY A 537 11.43 -16.93 -20.97
C GLY A 537 10.98 -15.65 -20.26
N HIS A 538 9.70 -15.57 -19.90
CA HIS A 538 9.17 -14.43 -19.12
C HIS A 538 9.62 -14.43 -17.66
N GLY A 539 9.65 -15.60 -17.02
CA GLY A 539 10.25 -15.77 -15.70
C GLY A 539 11.72 -15.34 -15.71
N LEU A 540 12.48 -15.81 -16.70
CA LEU A 540 13.91 -15.52 -16.87
C LEU A 540 14.17 -14.01 -16.91
N ILE A 541 13.49 -13.26 -17.79
CA ILE A 541 13.70 -11.81 -17.92
C ILE A 541 13.14 -11.02 -16.73
N SER A 542 12.30 -11.62 -15.89
CA SER A 542 11.74 -10.97 -14.70
C SER A 542 12.53 -11.27 -13.42
N LEU A 543 13.51 -12.18 -13.48
CA LEU A 543 14.45 -12.40 -12.38
C LEU A 543 15.35 -11.18 -12.20
N PRO A 544 15.75 -10.85 -10.94
CA PRO A 544 16.75 -9.83 -10.70
C PRO A 544 18.02 -10.11 -11.53
N THR A 545 18.45 -9.14 -12.34
CA THR A 545 19.53 -9.32 -13.33
C THR A 545 20.81 -9.87 -12.71
N ARG A 546 21.16 -9.45 -11.49
CA ARG A 546 22.32 -9.93 -10.76
C ARG A 546 22.32 -11.47 -10.58
N LEU A 547 21.15 -12.09 -10.47
CA LEU A 547 21.02 -13.55 -10.36
C LEU A 547 21.38 -14.28 -11.65
N LEU A 548 21.08 -13.66 -12.78
CA LEU A 548 21.37 -14.19 -14.11
C LEU A 548 22.85 -14.03 -14.47
N GLN A 549 23.56 -13.15 -13.76
CA GLN A 549 24.98 -12.84 -13.96
C GLN A 549 25.93 -13.68 -13.10
N TYR A 550 25.43 -14.54 -12.19
CA TYR A 550 26.29 -15.46 -11.44
C TYR A 550 26.93 -16.47 -12.39
N LYS A 551 28.16 -16.90 -12.10
CA LYS A 551 28.89 -17.86 -12.96
C LYS A 551 28.10 -19.15 -13.24
N THR A 552 27.32 -19.63 -12.27
CA THR A 552 26.49 -20.85 -12.40
C THR A 552 25.30 -20.66 -13.33
N THR A 553 24.69 -19.47 -13.37
CA THR A 553 23.49 -19.18 -14.16
C THR A 553 23.81 -18.52 -15.51
N LYS A 554 24.88 -17.73 -15.58
CA LYS A 554 25.33 -17.02 -16.78
C LYS A 554 25.57 -17.96 -17.97
N LYS A 555 26.06 -19.17 -17.73
CA LYS A 555 26.26 -20.17 -18.78
C LYS A 555 24.97 -20.47 -19.57
N TYR A 556 23.80 -20.39 -18.93
CA TYR A 556 22.51 -20.59 -19.59
C TYR A 556 22.15 -19.39 -20.49
N LEU A 557 22.52 -18.17 -20.10
CA LEU A 557 22.39 -16.99 -20.97
C LEU A 557 23.32 -17.09 -22.18
N ASP A 558 24.55 -17.57 -21.98
CA ASP A 558 25.52 -17.77 -23.06
C ASP A 558 25.01 -18.82 -24.07
N GLU A 559 24.38 -19.89 -23.58
CA GLU A 559 23.72 -20.88 -24.45
C GLU A 559 22.51 -20.31 -25.21
N ILE A 560 21.63 -19.55 -24.54
CA ILE A 560 20.50 -18.88 -25.20
C ILE A 560 21.00 -17.91 -26.27
N TYR A 561 22.10 -17.21 -26.01
CA TYR A 561 22.68 -16.26 -26.95
C TYR A 561 23.19 -16.89 -28.23
N GLU A 562 24.01 -17.94 -28.13
CA GLU A 562 24.48 -18.64 -29.32
C GLU A 562 23.31 -19.24 -30.08
N LYS A 563 22.29 -19.73 -29.35
CA LYS A 563 21.09 -20.26 -30.00
C LYS A 563 20.25 -19.21 -30.71
N LEU A 564 20.14 -18.01 -30.14
CA LEU A 564 19.51 -16.89 -30.81
C LEU A 564 20.25 -16.52 -32.10
N LYS A 565 21.59 -16.53 -32.12
CA LYS A 565 22.38 -16.28 -33.36
C LYS A 565 22.13 -17.33 -34.43
N GLU A 566 22.06 -18.60 -34.05
CA GLU A 566 21.69 -19.69 -34.97
C GLU A 566 20.29 -19.46 -35.54
N ASN A 567 19.31 -19.15 -34.68
CA ASN A 567 17.92 -18.91 -35.07
C ASN A 567 17.76 -17.69 -36.00
N ILE A 568 18.51 -16.60 -35.79
CA ILE A 568 18.52 -15.45 -36.73
C ILE A 568 19.00 -15.90 -38.11
N SER A 569 20.06 -16.71 -38.14
CA SER A 569 20.66 -17.17 -39.40
C SER A 569 19.73 -18.11 -40.17
N SER A 570 18.91 -18.89 -39.47
CA SER A 570 17.95 -19.83 -40.06
C SER A 570 16.54 -19.28 -40.27
N ALA A 571 16.24 -18.05 -39.82
CA ALA A 571 14.90 -17.49 -39.94
C ALA A 571 14.55 -17.11 -41.39
N ASP A 572 13.32 -17.40 -41.80
CA ASP A 572 12.84 -17.20 -43.18
C ASP A 572 12.38 -15.77 -43.46
N SER A 573 11.87 -15.07 -42.44
CA SER A 573 11.33 -13.71 -42.56
C SER A 573 12.26 -12.65 -41.98
N LYS A 574 12.21 -11.42 -42.52
CA LYS A 574 12.95 -10.28 -41.95
C LYS A 574 12.45 -9.94 -40.54
N ASP A 575 11.15 -10.04 -40.32
CA ASP A 575 10.51 -9.72 -39.02
C ASP A 575 10.97 -10.70 -37.93
N ASP A 576 10.99 -12.01 -38.22
CA ASP A 576 11.53 -13.00 -37.27
C ASP A 576 13.01 -12.74 -36.97
N LYS A 577 13.81 -12.35 -37.98
CA LYS A 577 15.22 -11.96 -37.76
C LYS A 577 15.33 -10.76 -36.83
N GLY A 578 14.47 -9.76 -37.00
CA GLY A 578 14.38 -8.59 -36.12
C GLY A 578 14.08 -9.00 -34.69
N HIS A 579 13.01 -9.78 -34.48
CA HIS A 579 12.61 -10.26 -33.15
C HIS A 579 13.70 -11.08 -32.45
N PHE A 580 14.36 -11.98 -33.18
CA PHE A 580 15.48 -12.75 -32.62
C PHE A 580 16.69 -11.86 -32.31
N PHE A 581 16.96 -10.84 -33.14
CA PHE A 581 18.06 -9.91 -32.91
C PHE A 581 17.81 -8.99 -31.70
N GLU A 582 16.59 -8.52 -31.49
CA GLU A 582 16.21 -7.79 -30.28
C GLU A 582 16.36 -8.64 -29.02
N ALA A 583 15.90 -9.89 -29.05
CA ALA A 583 16.11 -10.83 -27.95
C ALA A 583 17.61 -11.08 -27.70
N LEU A 584 18.41 -11.19 -28.77
CA LEU A 584 19.85 -11.33 -28.69
C LEU A 584 20.49 -10.11 -27.99
N CYS A 585 20.07 -8.91 -28.37
CA CYS A 585 20.51 -7.65 -27.76
C CYS A 585 20.17 -7.60 -26.26
N LEU A 586 18.95 -7.98 -25.87
CA LEU A 586 18.57 -8.02 -24.45
C LEU A 586 19.43 -9.01 -23.66
N ILE A 587 19.61 -10.23 -24.18
CA ILE A 587 20.41 -11.28 -23.54
C ILE A 587 21.91 -10.90 -23.49
N ASP A 588 22.41 -10.11 -24.46
CA ASP A 588 23.74 -9.49 -24.40
C ASP A 588 23.86 -8.50 -23.23
N LYS A 589 22.88 -7.61 -23.03
CA LYS A 589 22.91 -6.66 -21.91
C LYS A 589 22.75 -7.33 -20.56
N ILE A 590 21.86 -8.32 -20.44
CA ILE A 590 21.63 -9.04 -19.18
C ILE A 590 22.89 -9.78 -18.71
N ARG A 591 23.68 -10.42 -19.61
CA ARG A 591 24.86 -11.19 -19.19
C ARG A 591 26.01 -10.35 -18.64
N THR A 592 25.98 -9.04 -18.92
CA THR A 592 27.08 -8.12 -18.65
C THR A 592 26.74 -7.30 -17.42
N LYS A 593 27.45 -7.54 -16.32
CA LYS A 593 27.29 -6.73 -15.10
C LYS A 593 27.72 -5.30 -15.38
N ARG A 594 26.80 -4.35 -15.16
CA ARG A 594 27.05 -2.91 -15.31
C ARG A 594 26.49 -2.20 -14.08
N GLY A 595 27.38 -1.76 -13.18
CA GLY A 595 26.99 -1.08 -11.95
C GLY A 595 26.53 -1.99 -10.82
N GLU A 596 25.84 -1.38 -9.85
CA GLU A 596 25.30 -2.04 -8.67
C GLU A 596 23.90 -2.64 -8.87
N PHE A 597 23.14 -2.07 -9.79
CA PHE A 597 21.75 -2.46 -10.07
C PHE A 597 21.42 -2.24 -11.54
N GLN A 598 20.72 -3.19 -12.15
CA GLN A 598 20.22 -3.13 -13.52
C GLN A 598 18.76 -3.60 -13.54
N PHE A 599 17.92 -2.88 -14.27
CA PHE A 599 16.50 -3.19 -14.47
C PHE A 599 16.13 -2.86 -15.92
N PHE A 600 15.39 -3.75 -16.56
CA PHE A 600 15.07 -3.63 -17.99
C PHE A 600 13.56 -3.45 -18.21
N ILE A 601 13.21 -2.46 -19.01
CA ILE A 601 11.89 -2.27 -19.62
C ILE A 601 12.05 -2.62 -21.09
N ASN A 602 11.30 -3.61 -21.56
CA ASN A 602 11.40 -4.12 -22.93
C ASN A 602 10.08 -3.91 -23.67
N GLY A 603 10.13 -3.55 -24.95
CA GLY A 603 8.95 -3.36 -25.79
C GLY A 603 8.01 -2.28 -25.26
N MET A 604 8.55 -1.14 -24.84
CA MET A 604 7.73 -0.03 -24.33
C MET A 604 7.19 0.80 -25.49
N THR A 605 5.88 0.79 -25.72
CA THR A 605 5.21 1.69 -26.65
C THR A 605 4.61 2.89 -25.92
N VAL A 606 4.92 4.11 -26.35
CA VAL A 606 4.28 5.33 -25.85
C VAL A 606 2.92 5.48 -26.54
N VAL A 607 1.87 5.62 -25.73
CA VAL A 607 0.49 5.72 -26.20
C VAL A 607 -0.02 7.15 -26.01
N ASP A 608 -0.66 7.71 -27.03
CA ASP A 608 -1.40 8.97 -26.91
C ASP A 608 -2.91 8.69 -26.90
N PRO A 609 -3.58 8.75 -25.73
CA PRO A 609 -4.98 8.41 -25.62
C PRO A 609 -5.91 9.39 -26.37
N GLN A 610 -5.39 10.54 -26.82
CA GLN A 610 -6.18 11.52 -27.59
C GLN A 610 -6.23 11.20 -29.09
N GLU A 611 -5.36 10.31 -29.58
CA GLU A 611 -5.31 9.89 -30.97
C GLU A 611 -6.29 8.73 -31.25
N SER A 612 -6.63 8.53 -32.53
CA SER A 612 -7.44 7.40 -32.97
C SER A 612 -6.71 6.08 -32.76
N LYS A 613 -7.42 4.97 -32.54
CA LYS A 613 -6.84 3.66 -32.17
C LYS A 613 -5.72 3.17 -33.11
N ASP A 614 -5.76 3.54 -34.38
CA ASP A 614 -4.76 3.25 -35.42
C ASP A 614 -3.50 4.13 -35.36
N LYS A 615 -3.53 5.23 -34.60
CA LYS A 615 -2.46 6.23 -34.40
C LYS A 615 -2.08 6.46 -32.95
N GLN A 616 -2.71 5.73 -32.03
CA GLN A 616 -2.44 5.82 -30.59
C GLN A 616 -1.00 5.50 -30.25
N ASP A 617 -0.38 4.58 -31.00
CA ASP A 617 1.01 4.20 -30.82
C ASP A 617 1.92 5.23 -31.48
N GLN A 618 2.61 6.04 -30.68
CA GLN A 618 3.48 7.08 -31.21
C GLN A 618 4.90 6.57 -31.49
N ASN A 619 5.44 5.74 -30.59
CA ASN A 619 6.86 5.37 -30.55
C ASN A 619 7.06 4.08 -29.75
N GLU A 620 7.77 3.08 -30.31
CA GLU A 620 8.12 1.81 -29.66
C GLU A 620 9.61 1.73 -29.32
N PHE A 621 9.94 1.49 -28.05
CA PHE A 621 11.31 1.40 -27.56
C PHE A 621 11.64 -0.05 -27.19
N ASP A 622 12.60 -0.64 -27.90
CA ASP A 622 12.91 -2.07 -27.78
C ASP A 622 13.45 -2.43 -26.40
N ILE A 623 14.49 -1.72 -25.95
CA ILE A 623 15.16 -1.98 -24.67
C ILE A 623 15.52 -0.65 -24.01
N ILE A 624 15.01 -0.46 -22.79
CA ILE A 624 15.45 0.58 -21.86
C ILE A 624 16.10 -0.10 -20.66
N GLU A 625 17.38 0.17 -20.45
CA GLU A 625 18.14 -0.27 -19.28
C GLU A 625 18.23 0.89 -18.28
N LEU A 626 17.64 0.67 -17.11
CA LEU A 626 17.75 1.54 -15.94
C LEU A 626 18.80 0.96 -15.00
N ARG A 627 19.77 1.77 -14.57
CA ARG A 627 20.84 1.28 -13.70
C ARG A 627 21.27 2.27 -12.63
N ILE A 628 21.83 1.71 -11.56
CA ILE A 628 22.65 2.46 -10.59
C ILE A 628 24.09 2.07 -10.87
N ASN A 629 24.90 3.02 -11.32
CA ASN A 629 26.31 2.76 -11.65
C ASN A 629 27.16 2.56 -10.37
N ASP A 630 28.43 2.18 -10.54
CA ASP A 630 29.34 1.94 -9.40
C ASP A 630 29.65 3.20 -8.58
N ALA A 631 29.32 4.39 -9.09
CA ALA A 631 29.41 5.66 -8.36
C ALA A 631 28.09 6.04 -7.65
N GLY A 632 27.07 5.17 -7.68
CA GLY A 632 25.77 5.40 -7.05
C GLY A 632 24.84 6.36 -7.80
N LYS A 633 25.12 6.70 -9.07
CA LYS A 633 24.27 7.56 -9.90
C LYS A 633 23.29 6.74 -10.73
N ALA A 634 22.11 7.31 -10.98
CA ALA A 634 21.12 6.73 -11.87
C ALA A 634 21.49 6.99 -13.33
N GLU A 635 21.32 5.96 -14.17
CA GLU A 635 21.46 6.09 -15.60
C GLU A 635 20.30 5.41 -16.33
N CYS A 636 19.87 6.01 -17.44
CA CYS A 636 18.89 5.48 -18.36
C CYS A 636 19.53 5.32 -19.75
N TRP A 637 19.61 4.07 -20.20
CA TRP A 637 20.14 3.72 -21.50
C TRP A 637 18.99 3.28 -22.40
N ILE A 638 18.79 4.01 -23.49
CA ILE A 638 17.74 3.76 -24.47
C ILE A 638 18.41 3.14 -25.68
N TYR A 639 18.09 1.88 -25.96
CA TYR A 639 18.62 1.14 -27.10
C TYR A 639 17.56 0.97 -28.17
N ALA A 640 17.87 1.43 -29.38
CA ALA A 640 17.12 1.08 -30.60
C ALA A 640 17.86 -0.06 -31.30
N CYS A 641 17.22 -1.22 -31.37
CA CYS A 641 17.72 -2.43 -31.99
C CYS A 641 17.27 -2.46 -33.44
N SER A 642 18.19 -2.62 -34.39
CA SER A 642 17.78 -2.68 -35.80
C SER A 642 18.72 -3.54 -36.63
N ILE A 643 18.12 -4.22 -37.61
CA ILE A 643 18.81 -4.93 -38.68
C ILE A 643 18.72 -4.20 -40.03
N ALA A 644 18.01 -3.06 -40.07
CA ALA A 644 17.88 -2.20 -41.23
C ALA A 644 19.20 -1.46 -41.53
N ASP A 645 19.44 -1.13 -42.79
CA ASP A 645 20.65 -0.38 -43.18
C ASP A 645 20.54 1.11 -42.85
N ASP A 646 19.32 1.63 -42.86
CA ASP A 646 18.94 3.02 -42.60
C ASP A 646 18.41 3.25 -41.17
N TYR A 647 18.81 2.38 -40.23
CA TYR A 647 18.40 2.40 -38.82
C TYR A 647 18.50 3.78 -38.15
N ARG A 648 19.43 4.64 -38.58
CA ARG A 648 19.60 6.00 -38.05
C ARG A 648 18.43 6.91 -38.40
N SER A 649 17.98 6.92 -39.66
CA SER A 649 16.87 7.79 -40.07
C SER A 649 15.56 7.40 -39.40
N GLU A 650 15.32 6.10 -39.21
CA GLU A 650 14.09 5.59 -38.61
C GLU A 650 13.99 5.92 -37.11
N ASN A 651 15.10 5.80 -36.37
CA ASN A 651 15.06 5.81 -34.91
C ASN A 651 15.53 7.13 -34.26
N ARG A 652 16.19 8.03 -35.01
CA ARG A 652 16.82 9.23 -34.43
C ARG A 652 15.83 10.17 -33.77
N GLU A 653 14.70 10.45 -34.42
CA GLU A 653 13.69 11.38 -33.89
C GLU A 653 13.11 10.84 -32.58
N GLN A 654 12.73 9.56 -32.58
CA GLN A 654 12.19 8.87 -31.42
C GLN A 654 13.15 8.88 -30.22
N LEU A 655 14.42 8.49 -30.42
CA LEU A 655 15.44 8.49 -29.37
C LEU A 655 15.67 9.91 -28.82
N THR A 656 15.73 10.90 -29.72
CA THR A 656 15.91 12.31 -29.34
C THR A 656 14.74 12.79 -28.49
N LYS A 657 13.50 12.50 -28.92
CA LYS A 657 12.28 12.92 -28.23
C LYS A 657 12.23 12.36 -26.80
N LEU A 658 12.51 11.07 -26.61
CA LEU A 658 12.53 10.47 -25.29
C LEU A 658 13.67 11.03 -24.43
N ALA A 659 14.89 11.11 -24.96
CA ALA A 659 16.04 11.63 -24.21
C ALA A 659 15.83 13.07 -23.74
N ASP A 660 15.32 13.95 -24.60
CA ASP A 660 15.03 15.35 -24.27
C ASP A 660 13.94 15.48 -23.23
N HIS A 661 12.90 14.65 -23.33
CA HIS A 661 11.85 14.57 -22.32
C HIS A 661 12.42 14.16 -20.95
N LEU A 662 13.20 13.08 -20.91
CA LEU A 662 13.79 12.57 -19.67
C LEU A 662 14.72 13.60 -19.03
N TYR A 663 15.55 14.29 -19.81
CA TYR A 663 16.44 15.32 -19.29
C TYR A 663 15.67 16.49 -18.69
N LYS A 664 14.51 16.83 -19.27
CA LYS A 664 13.64 17.89 -18.73
C LYS A 664 12.97 17.48 -17.42
N VAL A 665 12.57 16.21 -17.28
CA VAL A 665 11.84 15.71 -16.09
C VAL A 665 12.77 15.29 -14.96
N PHE A 666 13.93 14.70 -15.29
CA PHE A 666 14.95 14.19 -14.38
C PHE A 666 16.33 14.73 -14.77
N PRO A 667 16.65 15.99 -14.46
CA PRO A 667 17.91 16.62 -14.86
C PRO A 667 19.16 15.94 -14.29
N GLU A 668 19.02 15.17 -13.21
CA GLU A 668 20.09 14.42 -12.57
C GLU A 668 20.37 13.04 -13.20
N LEU A 669 19.49 12.59 -14.10
CA LEU A 669 19.59 11.29 -14.75
C LEU A 669 20.62 11.32 -15.88
N ILE A 670 21.60 10.43 -15.83
CA ILE A 670 22.54 10.24 -16.95
C ILE A 670 21.78 9.50 -18.06
N ILE A 671 21.63 10.13 -19.22
CA ILE A 671 20.86 9.58 -20.32
C ILE A 671 21.78 9.22 -21.47
N ARG A 672 21.65 7.98 -21.96
CA ARG A 672 22.45 7.47 -23.07
C ARG A 672 21.54 6.88 -24.14
N THR A 673 21.70 7.33 -25.37
CA THR A 673 21.00 6.75 -26.53
C THR A 673 21.97 5.92 -27.34
N ARG A 674 21.61 4.69 -27.71
CA ARG A 674 22.46 3.80 -28.49
C ARG A 674 21.67 3.10 -29.59
N TYR A 675 22.31 2.89 -30.73
CA TYR A 675 21.86 1.91 -31.72
C TYR A 675 22.55 0.58 -31.43
N LEU A 676 21.76 -0.49 -31.37
CA LEU A 676 22.27 -1.86 -31.37
C LEU A 676 22.04 -2.45 -32.76
N ILE A 677 23.12 -2.73 -33.47
CA ILE A 677 23.09 -3.26 -34.83
C ILE A 677 24.03 -4.46 -34.95
N PRO A 678 23.83 -5.36 -35.94
CA PRO A 678 24.77 -6.45 -36.17
C PRO A 678 26.18 -5.93 -36.48
N THR A 679 27.19 -6.71 -36.13
CA THR A 679 28.59 -6.38 -36.43
C THR A 679 28.82 -6.48 -37.94
N ASP A 680 28.35 -7.57 -38.55
CA ASP A 680 28.31 -7.72 -40.00
C ASP A 680 27.20 -8.71 -40.41
N LYS A 681 26.02 -8.17 -40.72
CA LYS A 681 24.87 -8.99 -41.15
C LYS A 681 25.10 -9.69 -42.51
N SER A 682 26.01 -9.19 -43.34
CA SER A 682 26.28 -9.74 -44.67
C SER A 682 27.10 -11.02 -44.61
N ASN A 683 27.99 -11.11 -43.61
CA ASN A 683 28.80 -12.30 -43.32
C ASN A 683 28.19 -13.20 -42.22
N GLY A 684 26.96 -12.93 -41.78
CA GLY A 684 26.29 -13.69 -40.73
C GLY A 684 26.81 -13.42 -39.31
N GLU A 685 27.57 -12.34 -39.10
CA GLU A 685 28.05 -11.91 -37.78
C GLU A 685 27.01 -11.09 -37.04
N TRP A 686 26.10 -11.79 -36.37
CA TRP A 686 24.98 -11.20 -35.63
C TRP A 686 25.32 -10.64 -34.24
N ASN A 687 26.60 -10.58 -33.84
CA ASN A 687 26.96 -10.02 -32.54
C ASN A 687 26.51 -8.54 -32.46
N PRO A 688 25.79 -8.12 -31.41
CA PRO A 688 25.38 -6.73 -31.27
C PRO A 688 26.61 -5.82 -31.10
N ARG A 689 26.69 -4.75 -31.90
CA ARG A 689 27.61 -3.63 -31.66
C ARG A 689 26.83 -2.38 -31.27
N GLU A 690 27.40 -1.62 -30.34
CA GLU A 690 26.84 -0.36 -29.86
C GLU A 690 27.38 0.80 -30.70
N GLU A 691 26.48 1.56 -31.34
CA GLU A 691 26.81 2.87 -31.92
C GLU A 691 26.10 4.00 -31.16
N ASP A 692 26.72 5.18 -31.09
CA ASP A 692 26.13 6.32 -30.40
C ASP A 692 24.86 6.82 -31.13
N GLY A 693 23.76 6.96 -30.38
CA GLY A 693 22.50 7.54 -30.84
C GLY A 693 22.55 9.06 -31.02
N GLY A 694 23.59 9.71 -30.50
CA GLY A 694 23.88 11.13 -30.72
C GLY A 694 23.15 12.10 -29.78
N ARG A 695 22.30 11.63 -28.87
CA ARG A 695 21.62 12.47 -27.87
C ARG A 695 21.83 11.95 -26.44
N ASN A 696 22.92 12.40 -25.81
CA ASN A 696 23.32 11.98 -24.47
C ASN A 696 23.34 13.16 -23.50
N TYR A 697 23.03 12.90 -22.22
CA TYR A 697 23.11 13.86 -21.10
C TYR A 697 23.91 13.24 -19.94
N ASN A 698 24.72 14.05 -19.25
CA ASN A 698 25.64 13.61 -18.19
C ASN A 698 25.36 14.30 -16.85
#